data_AF-A0A928BDA4-F1
#
_entry.id   AF-A0A928BDA4-F1
#
_cell.length_a   1.000
_cell.length_b   1.000
_cell.length_c   1.000
_cell.angle_alpha   90.00
_cell.angle_beta   90.00
_cell.angle_gamma   90.00
#
_symmetry.space_group_name_H-M   'P 1'
#
loop_
_entity.id
_entity.type
_entity.pdbx_description
1 polymer ?
#
loop_
_entity_poly.entity_id
_entity_poly.type
_entity_poly.pdbx_seq_one_letter_code
_entity_poly.pdbx_strand_id
1 'polypeptide(L)'
;MRRILFTLTTVAICAYSCLREPSAVHPVSEKSPVKASIEQMVGTKTYLDDMQVNWSDGDRIVIFAGTSSGSIYKVSPQSAGSTYAQFTYEGDLPGYGSHAIDDCVAVYPMNESAGCQETSSGDYKIAGLSLPSRQLYQEESFADESFLMTAVRDKDSDEPYSFRNVCGGLKLQLYGDCSVREIEVQGNNGELLSGNVYITASPDGEDPVMTFQSGASKKTVLDCGSSGVRLKKSEVTDFIISLPPVVFTKGFNVIVRDVLGREMMLNTSKTNTVLRSSLLKMPAATFSVIPADQDVIYSLDKNHCSATYAEIDITFGEKCQTAFHYTMKMDAPNADKKLEGARTYYEGDQEERRALAQYLSSFGFSLTPSAPGAVCDTTWVEYALEPDTEYIIAYCCTDSDGNLSEVFFSEPFWTKPLNDDYEANKSDISLEFSEISRTSLKFNFSYDPENTAVLKFICIKNTGMDLHQAYGGEIDIPSADASQKALHNFFDDMANSLFMNVWPKSASGSDTYTLVGLEPGSEIAYAYMAEDMDGILSEVKVAEAVMKEDKPGPDPEVRIDPVWNASTGIWTVTFSMVKDCSKFKYTLNCDDNMFLARLGTGDMRAYEFYNHWDSFVTAYGLETSYDSVTATSVPDEDHVALAVSWGKNAEDKDVVSGLEYIILTKDGQMMKISDYYPSYIEK
;
A
#
# COMPACT_ATOMS: atom_id res chain seq x y z
N MET A 1 -37.00 -89.61 -74.90
CA MET A 1 -38.18 -89.96 -75.72
C MET A 1 -39.28 -88.96 -75.37
N ARG A 2 -39.65 -88.07 -76.31
CA ARG A 2 -40.79 -87.11 -76.27
C ARG A 2 -40.79 -86.07 -75.13
N ARG A 3 -41.22 -84.81 -75.26
CA ARG A 3 -41.69 -83.92 -76.35
C ARG A 3 -41.88 -82.52 -75.69
N ILE A 4 -41.53 -81.46 -76.43
CA ILE A 4 -42.29 -80.19 -76.60
C ILE A 4 -42.31 -79.20 -75.39
N LEU A 5 -41.69 -78.00 -75.47
CA LEU A 5 -42.16 -76.70 -76.05
C LEU A 5 -43.34 -76.11 -75.23
N PHE A 6 -43.50 -74.84 -74.79
CA PHE A 6 -43.21 -73.46 -75.26
C PHE A 6 -43.35 -72.55 -74.00
N THR A 7 -42.40 -71.68 -73.62
CA THR A 7 -42.29 -70.19 -73.79
C THR A 7 -42.82 -69.24 -72.71
N LEU A 8 -41.93 -68.25 -72.40
CA LEU A 8 -42.09 -66.81 -72.04
C LEU A 8 -43.02 -66.44 -70.86
N THR A 9 -42.71 -65.52 -69.95
CA THR A 9 -42.16 -64.16 -70.17
C THR A 9 -41.67 -63.52 -68.86
N THR A 10 -40.57 -62.77 -68.98
CA THR A 10 -39.96 -61.64 -68.24
C THR A 10 -40.43 -61.05 -66.87
N VAL A 11 -39.37 -60.68 -66.11
CA VAL A 11 -39.14 -59.57 -65.14
C VAL A 11 -39.81 -59.61 -63.76
N ALA A 12 -38.98 -59.75 -62.71
CA ALA A 12 -38.75 -58.72 -61.67
C ALA A 12 -37.63 -59.14 -60.69
N ILE A 13 -36.84 -58.15 -60.27
CA ILE A 13 -35.55 -58.25 -59.59
C ILE A 13 -35.67 -58.98 -58.24
N CYS A 14 -34.81 -59.98 -58.05
CA CYS A 14 -34.80 -60.88 -56.90
C CYS A 14 -34.19 -60.25 -55.65
N ALA A 15 -34.94 -60.35 -54.55
CA ALA A 15 -34.43 -60.35 -53.21
C ALA A 15 -33.91 -61.75 -52.82
N TYR A 16 -33.08 -61.72 -51.77
CA TYR A 16 -32.83 -62.78 -50.78
C TYR A 16 -31.77 -63.87 -51.04
N SER A 17 -30.78 -63.83 -50.13
CA SER A 17 -30.35 -64.94 -49.26
C SER A 17 -29.39 -65.99 -49.82
N CYS A 18 -28.16 -65.92 -49.32
CA CYS A 18 -27.49 -67.09 -48.75
C CYS A 18 -26.53 -66.68 -47.62
N LEU A 19 -26.88 -67.12 -46.41
CA LEU A 19 -26.05 -67.69 -45.34
C LEU A 19 -24.66 -67.08 -45.04
N ARG A 20 -24.50 -66.59 -43.81
CA ARG A 20 -23.21 -66.57 -43.12
C ARG A 20 -23.36 -67.22 -41.75
N GLU A 21 -22.59 -68.28 -41.53
CA GLU A 21 -22.37 -68.97 -40.26
C GLU A 21 -21.67 -68.06 -39.22
N PRO A 22 -21.74 -68.40 -37.92
CA PRO A 22 -21.65 -67.45 -36.82
C PRO A 22 -20.20 -67.07 -36.54
N SER A 23 -19.87 -65.78 -36.71
CA SER A 23 -18.65 -65.22 -36.15
C SER A 23 -18.91 -64.76 -34.72
N ALA A 24 -18.00 -65.18 -33.84
CA ALA A 24 -17.97 -64.91 -32.41
C ALA A 24 -18.35 -63.47 -32.05
N VAL A 25 -19.11 -63.35 -30.95
CA VAL A 25 -19.26 -62.11 -30.18
C VAL A 25 -17.85 -61.63 -29.80
N HIS A 26 -17.39 -60.58 -30.47
CA HIS A 26 -16.35 -59.70 -29.94
C HIS A 26 -17.08 -58.57 -29.21
N PRO A 27 -16.84 -58.34 -27.90
CA PRO A 27 -17.35 -57.14 -27.25
C PRO A 27 -16.62 -55.94 -27.84
N VAL A 28 -17.37 -55.03 -28.46
CA VAL A 28 -16.82 -53.73 -28.89
C VAL A 28 -16.63 -52.89 -27.63
N SER A 29 -15.40 -52.88 -27.11
CA SER A 29 -14.92 -51.91 -26.14
C SER A 29 -14.34 -50.73 -26.92
N GLU A 30 -15.16 -49.74 -27.28
CA GLU A 30 -14.64 -48.46 -27.78
C GLU A 30 -15.02 -47.33 -26.81
N LYS A 31 -14.04 -46.99 -25.97
CA LYS A 31 -14.04 -45.87 -25.03
C LYS A 31 -14.09 -44.55 -25.80
N SER A 32 -15.28 -44.20 -26.24
CA SER A 32 -15.60 -43.02 -27.05
C SER A 32 -15.64 -41.75 -26.18
N PRO A 33 -15.43 -40.55 -26.77
CA PRO A 33 -15.60 -39.31 -26.04
C PRO A 33 -17.03 -39.15 -25.50
N VAL A 34 -17.15 -38.63 -24.28
CA VAL A 34 -18.44 -38.38 -23.63
C VAL A 34 -18.68 -36.88 -23.49
N LYS A 35 -19.93 -36.48 -23.26
CA LYS A 35 -20.30 -35.08 -23.04
C LYS A 35 -20.90 -34.95 -21.65
N ALA A 36 -20.62 -33.85 -20.97
CA ALA A 36 -21.15 -33.57 -19.65
C ALA A 36 -21.50 -32.08 -19.48
N SER A 37 -22.52 -31.81 -18.66
CA SER A 37 -22.93 -30.47 -18.24
C SER A 37 -22.90 -30.34 -16.72
N ILE A 38 -22.75 -29.12 -16.20
CA ILE A 38 -22.79 -28.81 -14.77
C ILE A 38 -24.08 -28.07 -14.42
N GLU A 39 -24.77 -28.52 -13.38
CA GLU A 39 -25.84 -27.77 -12.70
C GLU A 39 -25.27 -26.46 -12.14
N GLN A 40 -25.90 -25.33 -12.49
CA GLN A 40 -25.43 -24.03 -12.05
C GLN A 40 -25.90 -23.69 -10.64
N MET A 41 -25.08 -22.91 -9.93
CA MET A 41 -25.45 -22.41 -8.61
C MET A 41 -26.63 -21.46 -8.69
N VAL A 42 -27.54 -21.54 -7.71
CA VAL A 42 -28.74 -20.70 -7.65
C VAL A 42 -28.60 -19.69 -6.52
N GLY A 43 -28.66 -18.40 -6.86
CA GLY A 43 -28.73 -17.30 -5.91
C GLY A 43 -30.10 -17.21 -5.23
N THR A 44 -30.15 -16.76 -3.98
CA THR A 44 -31.40 -16.73 -3.17
C THR A 44 -32.32 -15.54 -3.43
N LYS A 45 -32.07 -14.69 -4.43
CA LYS A 45 -32.95 -13.58 -4.85
C LYS A 45 -32.85 -13.31 -6.36
N THR A 46 -33.89 -12.72 -6.94
CA THR A 46 -33.94 -12.22 -8.33
C THR A 46 -32.92 -11.10 -8.57
N TYR A 47 -31.66 -11.46 -8.80
CA TYR A 47 -30.63 -10.63 -9.45
C TYR A 47 -29.62 -11.55 -10.17
N LEU A 48 -28.88 -11.01 -11.12
CA LEU A 48 -27.82 -11.73 -11.84
C LEU A 48 -26.66 -12.00 -10.87
N ASP A 49 -26.44 -13.26 -10.54
CA ASP A 49 -25.27 -13.74 -9.79
C ASP A 49 -24.26 -14.27 -10.82
N ASP A 50 -23.11 -13.62 -10.96
CA ASP A 50 -22.12 -13.91 -12.01
C ASP A 50 -21.29 -15.20 -11.72
N MET A 51 -21.67 -15.99 -10.71
CA MET A 51 -20.93 -17.19 -10.31
C MET A 51 -21.38 -18.42 -11.08
N GLN A 52 -20.73 -18.64 -12.22
CA GLN A 52 -20.87 -19.83 -13.06
C GLN A 52 -19.80 -20.86 -12.70
N VAL A 53 -20.19 -22.12 -12.47
CA VAL A 53 -19.23 -23.22 -12.28
C VAL A 53 -18.93 -23.85 -13.64
N ASN A 54 -17.68 -23.67 -14.09
CA ASN A 54 -17.20 -24.11 -15.40
C ASN A 54 -16.22 -25.27 -15.24
N TRP A 55 -16.17 -26.15 -16.25
CA TRP A 55 -15.10 -27.12 -16.38
C TRP A 55 -13.77 -26.42 -16.67
N SER A 56 -12.70 -26.85 -16.03
CA SER A 56 -11.34 -26.37 -16.24
C SER A 56 -10.52 -27.35 -17.07
N ASP A 57 -9.46 -26.86 -17.73
CA ASP A 57 -8.49 -27.77 -18.34
C ASP A 57 -7.81 -28.61 -17.26
N GLY A 58 -7.64 -29.90 -17.53
CA GLY A 58 -7.12 -30.84 -16.54
C GLY A 58 -8.16 -31.56 -15.68
N ASP A 59 -9.41 -31.09 -15.63
CA ASP A 59 -10.48 -31.73 -14.86
C ASP A 59 -10.70 -33.18 -15.32
N ARG A 60 -10.90 -34.06 -14.34
CA ARG A 60 -11.11 -35.50 -14.56
C ARG A 60 -12.35 -35.99 -13.82
N ILE A 61 -13.05 -36.93 -14.43
CA ILE A 61 -14.21 -37.63 -13.87
C ILE A 61 -14.00 -39.14 -13.92
N VAL A 62 -14.69 -39.86 -13.05
CA VAL A 62 -14.84 -41.32 -13.15
C VAL A 62 -16.25 -41.63 -13.64
N ILE A 63 -16.36 -42.55 -14.60
CA ILE A 63 -17.64 -43.09 -15.09
C ILE A 63 -17.70 -44.59 -14.85
N PHE A 64 -18.74 -45.04 -14.15
CA PHE A 64 -19.15 -46.43 -13.97
C PHE A 64 -20.24 -46.74 -15.00
N ALA A 65 -19.86 -47.29 -16.15
CA ALA A 65 -20.77 -47.43 -17.30
C ALA A 65 -21.49 -48.79 -17.32
N GLY A 66 -22.58 -48.94 -16.56
CA GLY A 66 -23.30 -50.22 -16.45
C GLY A 66 -22.53 -51.33 -15.72
N THR A 67 -21.40 -50.97 -15.11
CA THR A 67 -20.56 -51.85 -14.26
C THR A 67 -19.95 -51.05 -13.12
N SER A 68 -19.64 -51.72 -12.01
CA SER A 68 -18.86 -51.18 -10.90
C SER A 68 -17.38 -50.89 -11.24
N SER A 69 -16.94 -51.16 -12.48
CA SER A 69 -15.60 -50.80 -12.97
C SER A 69 -15.57 -49.37 -13.48
N GLY A 70 -14.81 -48.50 -12.81
CA GLY A 70 -14.70 -47.09 -13.17
C GLY A 70 -13.72 -46.83 -14.32
N SER A 71 -14.11 -45.97 -15.26
CA SER A 71 -13.26 -45.44 -16.33
C SER A 71 -12.98 -43.95 -16.08
N ILE A 72 -11.73 -43.54 -16.25
CA ILE A 72 -11.26 -42.16 -16.08
C ILE A 72 -11.39 -41.42 -17.41
N TYR A 73 -11.97 -40.22 -17.34
CA TYR A 73 -12.12 -39.31 -18.46
C TYR A 73 -11.62 -37.93 -18.09
N LYS A 74 -10.95 -37.25 -19.03
CA LYS A 74 -10.38 -35.92 -18.86
C LYS A 74 -11.06 -34.91 -19.79
N VAL A 75 -11.30 -33.69 -19.31
CA VAL A 75 -11.81 -32.58 -20.13
C VAL A 75 -10.93 -32.39 -21.36
N SER A 76 -11.57 -32.29 -22.52
CA SER A 76 -10.89 -31.89 -23.76
C SER A 76 -10.50 -30.41 -23.66
N PRO A 77 -9.26 -30.00 -23.99
CA PRO A 77 -8.81 -28.62 -23.84
C PRO A 77 -9.70 -27.57 -24.56
N GLN A 78 -10.36 -27.95 -25.66
CA GLN A 78 -11.26 -27.08 -26.43
C GLN A 78 -12.60 -26.81 -25.72
N SER A 79 -12.89 -27.53 -24.64
CA SER A 79 -14.13 -27.44 -23.86
C SER A 79 -13.94 -26.80 -22.49
N ALA A 80 -12.71 -26.46 -22.09
CA ALA A 80 -12.43 -25.76 -20.85
C ALA A 80 -13.05 -24.34 -20.85
N GLY A 81 -13.41 -23.84 -19.67
CA GLY A 81 -14.07 -22.55 -19.48
C GLY A 81 -15.58 -22.56 -19.77
N SER A 82 -16.20 -23.72 -19.85
CA SER A 82 -17.63 -23.88 -20.19
C SER A 82 -18.33 -24.80 -19.19
N THR A 83 -19.63 -24.56 -18.97
CA THR A 83 -20.51 -25.45 -18.19
C THR A 83 -20.82 -26.76 -18.91
N TYR A 84 -20.56 -26.81 -20.21
CA TYR A 84 -20.71 -27.97 -21.08
C TYR A 84 -19.37 -28.35 -21.68
N ALA A 85 -18.94 -29.60 -21.48
CA ALA A 85 -17.65 -30.06 -21.97
C ALA A 85 -17.70 -31.46 -22.58
N GLN A 86 -16.80 -31.70 -23.54
CA GLN A 86 -16.46 -33.03 -24.02
C GLN A 86 -15.29 -33.57 -23.20
N PHE A 87 -15.35 -34.86 -22.87
CA PHE A 87 -14.29 -35.55 -22.18
C PHE A 87 -13.74 -36.70 -23.02
N THR A 88 -12.45 -36.95 -22.90
CA THR A 88 -11.73 -38.02 -23.57
C THR A 88 -11.29 -39.07 -22.58
N TYR A 89 -11.36 -40.33 -22.99
CA TYR A 89 -10.93 -41.45 -22.16
C TYR A 89 -9.43 -41.38 -21.87
N GLU A 90 -9.03 -41.56 -20.62
CA GLU A 90 -7.63 -41.46 -20.17
C GLU A 90 -7.12 -42.76 -19.52
N GLY A 91 -8.01 -43.57 -18.91
CA GLY A 91 -7.59 -44.77 -18.21
C GLY A 91 -8.74 -45.47 -17.49
N ASP A 92 -8.45 -46.57 -16.80
CA ASP A 92 -9.40 -47.27 -15.93
C ASP A 92 -8.93 -47.17 -14.48
N LEU A 93 -9.87 -47.22 -13.52
CA LEU A 93 -9.52 -47.34 -12.11
C LEU A 93 -8.86 -48.70 -11.83
N PRO A 94 -7.86 -48.78 -10.93
CA PRO A 94 -7.27 -50.04 -10.51
C PRO A 94 -8.33 -50.92 -9.82
N GLY A 95 -8.63 -52.08 -10.41
CA GLY A 95 -9.89 -52.79 -10.22
C GLY A 95 -10.13 -53.43 -8.85
N TYR A 96 -11.40 -53.33 -8.40
CA TYR A 96 -12.09 -54.29 -7.55
C TYR A 96 -13.17 -54.99 -8.41
N GLY A 97 -13.48 -56.26 -8.14
CA GLY A 97 -14.31 -57.11 -9.02
C GLY A 97 -15.53 -56.43 -9.65
N SER A 98 -15.69 -56.61 -10.97
CA SER A 98 -16.77 -56.03 -11.78
C SER A 98 -18.10 -56.73 -11.52
N HIS A 99 -19.12 -55.97 -11.11
CA HIS A 99 -20.52 -56.40 -11.10
C HIS A 99 -21.33 -55.45 -11.96
N ALA A 100 -22.41 -55.96 -12.56
CA ALA A 100 -23.32 -55.14 -13.35
C ALA A 100 -24.08 -54.16 -12.45
N ILE A 101 -24.34 -52.96 -12.98
CA ILE A 101 -25.26 -51.97 -12.42
C ILE A 101 -26.18 -51.49 -13.55
N ASP A 102 -27.38 -51.01 -13.22
CA ASP A 102 -28.41 -50.74 -14.24
C ASP A 102 -28.18 -49.46 -15.05
N ASP A 103 -27.53 -48.44 -14.47
CA ASP A 103 -27.25 -47.14 -15.09
C ASP A 103 -25.74 -46.83 -15.23
N CYS A 104 -25.45 -45.74 -15.93
CA CYS A 104 -24.15 -45.09 -15.91
C CYS A 104 -24.08 -44.04 -14.79
N VAL A 105 -23.09 -44.14 -13.91
CA VAL A 105 -22.87 -43.19 -12.80
C VAL A 105 -21.53 -42.49 -12.99
N ALA A 106 -21.52 -41.15 -12.93
CA ALA A 106 -20.30 -40.35 -13.05
C ALA A 106 -20.04 -39.52 -11.80
N VAL A 107 -18.78 -39.35 -11.41
CA VAL A 107 -18.37 -38.57 -10.24
C VAL A 107 -17.21 -37.63 -10.57
N TYR A 108 -17.27 -36.43 -10.00
CA TYR A 108 -16.23 -35.41 -10.01
C TYR A 108 -15.95 -34.94 -8.57
N PRO A 109 -14.69 -34.63 -8.22
CA PRO A 109 -13.47 -34.88 -9.01
C PRO A 109 -13.17 -36.38 -9.13
N MET A 110 -12.27 -36.75 -10.05
CA MET A 110 -11.73 -38.11 -10.14
C MET A 110 -11.05 -38.50 -8.83
N ASN A 111 -11.37 -39.69 -8.31
CA ASN A 111 -10.70 -40.28 -7.16
C ASN A 111 -10.39 -41.75 -7.47
N GLU A 112 -9.15 -42.17 -7.27
CA GLU A 112 -8.71 -43.54 -7.57
C GLU A 112 -9.40 -44.61 -6.71
N SER A 113 -9.86 -44.22 -5.51
CA SER A 113 -10.58 -45.09 -4.58
C SER A 113 -12.09 -45.09 -4.82
N ALA A 114 -12.59 -44.34 -5.81
CA ALA A 114 -14.01 -44.26 -6.08
C ALA A 114 -14.59 -45.64 -6.42
N GLY A 115 -15.69 -45.99 -5.77
CA GLY A 115 -16.44 -47.21 -6.06
C GLY A 115 -17.94 -46.92 -6.14
N CYS A 116 -18.65 -47.63 -7.02
CA CYS A 116 -20.08 -47.50 -7.17
C CYS A 116 -20.77 -48.83 -6.85
N GLN A 117 -21.85 -48.76 -6.07
CA GLN A 117 -22.71 -49.87 -5.74
C GLN A 117 -24.17 -49.47 -5.85
N GLU A 118 -24.96 -50.25 -6.59
CA GLU A 118 -26.41 -50.14 -6.61
C GLU A 118 -27.01 -50.60 -5.28
N THR A 119 -27.95 -49.82 -4.74
CA THR A 119 -28.66 -50.11 -3.50
C THR A 119 -29.93 -50.90 -3.81
N SER A 120 -30.55 -51.48 -2.78
CA SER A 120 -31.84 -52.17 -2.94
C SER A 120 -33.00 -51.25 -3.34
N SER A 121 -32.85 -49.92 -3.27
CA SER A 121 -33.84 -48.95 -3.71
C SER A 121 -33.69 -48.56 -5.19
N GLY A 122 -32.66 -49.04 -5.88
CA GLY A 122 -32.32 -48.60 -7.25
C GLY A 122 -31.48 -47.32 -7.30
N ASP A 123 -31.02 -46.82 -6.14
CA ASP A 123 -30.08 -45.69 -6.07
C ASP A 123 -28.64 -46.19 -6.14
N TYR A 124 -27.70 -45.26 -6.33
CA TYR A 124 -26.28 -45.54 -6.43
C TYR A 124 -25.51 -44.95 -5.25
N LYS A 125 -24.80 -45.80 -4.53
CA LYS A 125 -23.87 -45.41 -3.49
C LYS A 125 -22.46 -45.30 -4.06
N ILE A 126 -21.91 -44.09 -4.05
CA ILE A 126 -20.56 -43.78 -4.52
C ILE A 126 -19.68 -43.58 -3.28
N ALA A 127 -18.75 -44.50 -3.04
CA ALA A 127 -17.84 -44.50 -1.89
C ALA A 127 -16.40 -44.17 -2.30
N GLY A 128 -15.50 -44.02 -1.32
CA GLY A 128 -14.08 -43.72 -1.56
C GLY A 128 -13.79 -42.24 -1.84
N LEU A 129 -14.74 -41.36 -1.52
CA LEU A 129 -14.64 -39.92 -1.71
C LEU A 129 -14.29 -39.23 -0.39
N SER A 130 -13.78 -38.01 -0.47
CA SER A 130 -13.52 -37.17 0.70
C SER A 130 -13.79 -35.71 0.36
N LEU A 131 -14.34 -34.98 1.32
CA LEU A 131 -14.34 -33.52 1.29
C LEU A 131 -13.11 -33.04 2.09
N PRO A 132 -12.12 -32.38 1.47
CA PRO A 132 -10.85 -32.07 2.12
C PRO A 132 -11.03 -31.19 3.36
N SER A 133 -10.34 -31.53 4.46
CA SER A 133 -10.30 -30.69 5.67
C SER A 133 -9.41 -29.46 5.52
N ARG A 134 -8.55 -29.46 4.50
CA ARG A 134 -7.71 -28.34 4.07
C ARG A 134 -7.88 -28.19 2.56
N GLN A 135 -8.29 -27.00 2.13
CA GLN A 135 -8.63 -26.65 0.75
C GLN A 135 -7.66 -25.55 0.31
N LEU A 136 -6.98 -25.71 -0.83
CA LEU A 136 -6.04 -24.70 -1.32
C LEU A 136 -6.81 -23.54 -1.97
N TYR A 137 -6.51 -22.31 -1.58
CA TYR A 137 -7.11 -21.12 -2.16
C TYR A 137 -6.92 -21.08 -3.67
N GLN A 138 -8.01 -20.77 -4.38
CA GLN A 138 -8.02 -20.47 -5.80
C GLN A 138 -8.79 -19.16 -5.99
N GLU A 139 -8.23 -18.24 -6.77
CA GLU A 139 -8.87 -16.95 -7.03
C GLU A 139 -10.20 -17.18 -7.76
N GLU A 140 -11.27 -16.56 -7.24
CA GLU A 140 -12.64 -16.62 -7.78
C GLU A 140 -13.21 -18.05 -7.98
N SER A 141 -12.61 -19.08 -7.37
CA SER A 141 -13.00 -20.48 -7.57
C SER A 141 -12.99 -21.29 -6.27
N PHE A 142 -13.52 -22.51 -6.33
CA PHE A 142 -13.32 -23.50 -5.29
C PHE A 142 -11.90 -24.08 -5.39
N ALA A 143 -11.38 -24.58 -4.27
CA ALA A 143 -10.14 -25.33 -4.28
C ALA A 143 -10.24 -26.55 -5.19
N ASP A 144 -9.12 -26.90 -5.83
CA ASP A 144 -9.04 -28.11 -6.65
C ASP A 144 -9.49 -29.33 -5.85
N GLU A 145 -10.25 -30.20 -6.50
CA GLU A 145 -10.77 -31.44 -5.93
C GLU A 145 -11.70 -31.28 -4.70
N SER A 146 -12.11 -30.06 -4.36
CA SER A 146 -12.93 -29.81 -3.16
C SER A 146 -14.43 -29.71 -3.42
N PHE A 147 -14.87 -29.64 -4.68
CA PHE A 147 -16.26 -29.42 -5.05
C PHE A 147 -16.89 -30.66 -5.71
N LEU A 148 -17.52 -31.51 -4.88
CA LEU A 148 -18.06 -32.81 -5.31
C LEU A 148 -19.31 -32.64 -6.19
N MET A 149 -19.35 -33.39 -7.29
CA MET A 149 -20.50 -33.48 -8.19
C MET A 149 -20.72 -34.91 -8.67
N THR A 150 -21.96 -35.25 -9.04
CA THR A 150 -22.30 -36.58 -9.55
C THR A 150 -23.37 -36.51 -10.65
N ALA A 151 -23.36 -37.47 -11.57
CA ALA A 151 -24.42 -37.66 -12.56
C ALA A 151 -24.88 -39.12 -12.57
N VAL A 152 -26.17 -39.35 -12.81
CA VAL A 152 -26.74 -40.66 -13.12
C VAL A 152 -27.43 -40.54 -14.47
N ARG A 153 -27.20 -41.53 -15.34
CA ARG A 153 -27.71 -41.53 -16.70
C ARG A 153 -28.04 -42.96 -17.11
N ASP A 154 -29.21 -43.15 -17.72
CA ASP A 154 -29.56 -44.41 -18.36
C ASP A 154 -28.43 -44.87 -19.29
N LYS A 155 -28.04 -46.14 -19.16
CA LYS A 155 -26.92 -46.73 -19.90
C LYS A 155 -27.12 -46.72 -21.42
N ASP A 156 -28.38 -46.75 -21.86
CA ASP A 156 -28.78 -46.78 -23.26
C ASP A 156 -29.07 -45.37 -23.81
N SER A 157 -28.91 -44.32 -22.98
CA SER A 157 -29.09 -42.93 -23.39
C SER A 157 -27.86 -42.37 -24.11
N ASP A 158 -28.11 -41.54 -25.14
CA ASP A 158 -27.08 -40.74 -25.83
C ASP A 158 -26.96 -39.31 -25.27
N GLU A 159 -27.77 -38.96 -24.24
CA GLU A 159 -27.74 -37.64 -23.63
C GLU A 159 -26.42 -37.40 -22.86
N PRO A 160 -26.00 -36.13 -22.71
CA PRO A 160 -24.86 -35.77 -21.86
C PRO A 160 -25.05 -36.17 -20.39
N TYR A 161 -23.96 -36.46 -19.69
CA TYR A 161 -23.97 -36.60 -18.23
C TYR A 161 -24.29 -35.26 -17.58
N SER A 162 -25.45 -35.16 -16.93
CA SER A 162 -25.86 -33.95 -16.21
C SER A 162 -25.34 -34.00 -14.78
N PHE A 163 -24.18 -33.39 -14.52
CA PHE A 163 -23.60 -33.32 -13.18
C PHE A 163 -24.41 -32.40 -12.29
N ARG A 164 -24.71 -32.91 -11.10
CA ARG A 164 -25.40 -32.22 -10.03
C ARG A 164 -24.43 -31.95 -8.90
N ASN A 165 -24.50 -30.73 -8.38
CA ASN A 165 -23.63 -30.30 -7.29
C ASN A 165 -24.00 -31.07 -6.02
N VAL A 166 -23.02 -31.59 -5.30
CA VAL A 166 -23.23 -32.27 -4.01
C VAL A 166 -22.91 -31.31 -2.86
N CYS A 167 -21.92 -30.43 -3.07
CA CYS A 167 -21.53 -29.38 -2.15
C CYS A 167 -22.33 -28.07 -2.37
N GLY A 168 -22.26 -27.20 -1.37
CA GLY A 168 -22.40 -25.76 -1.53
C GLY A 168 -21.09 -25.08 -1.14
N GLY A 169 -21.16 -23.87 -0.61
CA GLY A 169 -19.98 -23.25 -0.02
C GLY A 169 -20.25 -22.01 0.81
N LEU A 170 -19.18 -21.49 1.38
CA LEU A 170 -19.13 -20.20 2.07
C LEU A 170 -18.31 -19.24 1.21
N LYS A 171 -18.83 -18.03 0.98
CA LYS A 171 -18.10 -16.93 0.35
C LYS A 171 -17.81 -15.86 1.40
N LEU A 172 -16.57 -15.78 1.85
CA LEU A 172 -16.07 -14.74 2.73
C LEU A 172 -15.50 -13.60 1.89
N GLN A 173 -15.79 -12.35 2.27
CA GLN A 173 -15.35 -11.17 1.52
C GLN A 173 -14.56 -10.25 2.45
N LEU A 174 -13.27 -10.07 2.19
CA LEU A 174 -12.38 -9.29 3.04
C LEU A 174 -11.72 -8.16 2.26
N TYR A 175 -11.47 -7.04 2.91
CA TYR A 175 -10.61 -5.95 2.41
C TYR A 175 -9.71 -5.45 3.55
N GLY A 176 -8.60 -4.81 3.21
CA GLY A 176 -7.59 -4.39 4.19
C GLY A 176 -6.19 -4.38 3.61
N ASP A 177 -5.19 -4.17 4.46
CA ASP A 177 -3.79 -3.97 4.06
C ASP A 177 -2.90 -5.09 4.63
N CYS A 178 -3.26 -6.34 4.40
CA CYS A 178 -2.52 -7.51 4.88
C CYS A 178 -2.56 -8.68 3.90
N SER A 179 -1.79 -9.74 4.18
CA SER A 179 -1.86 -11.00 3.44
C SER A 179 -2.46 -12.12 4.29
N VAL A 180 -3.61 -12.65 3.89
CA VAL A 180 -4.30 -13.74 4.59
C VAL A 180 -3.59 -15.06 4.31
N ARG A 181 -3.18 -15.79 5.36
CA ARG A 181 -2.48 -17.10 5.27
C ARG A 181 -3.44 -18.28 5.38
N GLU A 182 -4.45 -18.20 6.22
CA GLU A 182 -5.45 -19.27 6.36
C GLU A 182 -6.79 -18.77 6.91
N ILE A 183 -7.86 -19.48 6.56
CA ILE A 183 -9.22 -19.24 7.08
C ILE A 183 -9.77 -20.56 7.62
N GLU A 184 -10.06 -20.62 8.91
CA GLU A 184 -10.68 -21.78 9.56
C GLU A 184 -12.18 -21.53 9.76
N VAL A 185 -13.02 -22.49 9.36
CA VAL A 185 -14.48 -22.47 9.59
C VAL A 185 -14.86 -23.59 10.55
N GLN A 186 -15.65 -23.26 11.56
CA GLN A 186 -16.18 -24.22 12.54
C GLN A 186 -17.64 -23.90 12.91
N GLY A 187 -18.51 -24.91 12.88
CA GLY A 187 -19.89 -24.77 13.38
C GLY A 187 -19.99 -24.72 14.91
N ASN A 188 -20.88 -23.90 15.44
CA ASN A 188 -21.05 -23.69 16.89
C ASN A 188 -21.86 -24.79 17.59
N ASN A 189 -22.33 -25.80 16.86
CA ASN A 189 -23.03 -26.96 17.41
C ASN A 189 -22.35 -28.29 17.04
N GLY A 190 -21.11 -28.25 16.58
CA GLY A 190 -20.31 -29.43 16.25
C GLY A 190 -20.73 -30.13 14.96
N GLU A 191 -21.27 -29.37 14.01
CA GLU A 191 -21.57 -29.79 12.64
C GLU A 191 -20.32 -30.36 11.95
N LEU A 192 -20.47 -31.41 11.13
CA LEU A 192 -19.39 -32.02 10.36
C LEU A 192 -19.20 -31.27 9.05
N LEU A 193 -17.95 -30.90 8.74
CA LEU A 193 -17.60 -30.03 7.62
C LEU A 193 -16.64 -30.66 6.61
N SER A 194 -15.89 -31.70 7.00
CA SER A 194 -14.92 -32.36 6.11
C SER A 194 -14.60 -33.78 6.55
N GLY A 195 -13.95 -34.54 5.67
CA GLY A 195 -13.55 -35.93 5.86
C GLY A 195 -14.12 -36.87 4.81
N ASN A 196 -13.93 -38.17 5.02
CA ASN A 196 -14.39 -39.20 4.10
C ASN A 196 -15.92 -39.25 4.03
N VAL A 197 -16.44 -39.39 2.81
CA VAL A 197 -17.88 -39.36 2.51
C VAL A 197 -18.26 -40.48 1.55
N TYR A 198 -19.55 -40.79 1.51
CA TYR A 198 -20.17 -41.40 0.34
C TYR A 198 -21.32 -40.52 -0.15
N ILE A 199 -21.64 -40.66 -1.43
CA ILE A 199 -22.76 -39.97 -2.08
C ILE A 199 -23.83 -41.00 -2.42
N THR A 200 -25.09 -40.67 -2.16
CA THR A 200 -26.24 -41.42 -2.71
C THR A 200 -26.81 -40.61 -3.87
N ALA A 201 -26.91 -41.21 -5.05
CA ALA A 201 -27.42 -40.58 -6.26
C ALA A 201 -28.54 -41.42 -6.87
N SER A 202 -29.62 -40.77 -7.32
CA SER A 202 -30.81 -41.47 -7.82
C SER A 202 -30.96 -41.29 -9.35
N PRO A 203 -31.42 -42.31 -10.09
CA PRO A 203 -31.77 -42.17 -11.51
C PRO A 203 -33.00 -41.30 -11.76
N ASP A 204 -33.89 -41.14 -10.75
CA ASP A 204 -35.16 -40.42 -10.87
C ASP A 204 -35.03 -38.89 -10.79
N GLY A 205 -33.79 -38.37 -10.77
CA GLY A 205 -33.53 -36.93 -10.71
C GLY A 205 -33.65 -36.32 -9.31
N GLU A 206 -33.67 -37.14 -8.25
CA GLU A 206 -33.56 -36.65 -6.86
C GLU A 206 -32.15 -36.09 -6.56
N ASP A 207 -32.10 -35.11 -5.64
CA ASP A 207 -30.87 -34.43 -5.26
C ASP A 207 -29.86 -35.40 -4.65
N PRO A 208 -28.57 -35.36 -5.07
CA PRO A 208 -27.57 -36.24 -4.49
C PRO A 208 -27.31 -35.87 -3.02
N VAL A 209 -27.16 -36.89 -2.18
CA VAL A 209 -26.99 -36.72 -0.73
C VAL A 209 -25.59 -37.16 -0.29
N MET A 210 -24.84 -36.23 0.31
CA MET A 210 -23.57 -36.51 0.96
C MET A 210 -23.78 -37.09 2.37
N THR A 211 -23.06 -38.15 2.72
CA THR A 211 -23.01 -38.67 4.09
C THR A 211 -21.57 -38.88 4.55
N PHE A 212 -21.22 -38.30 5.70
CA PHE A 212 -19.92 -38.47 6.34
C PHE A 212 -19.73 -39.85 6.95
N GLN A 213 -18.51 -40.37 6.82
CA GLN A 213 -18.06 -41.60 7.47
C GLN A 213 -17.41 -41.29 8.83
N SER A 214 -17.09 -42.34 9.58
CA SER A 214 -16.38 -42.21 10.87
C SER A 214 -15.05 -41.48 10.70
N GLY A 215 -14.75 -40.53 11.59
CA GLY A 215 -13.52 -39.73 11.55
C GLY A 215 -13.66 -38.39 10.84
N ALA A 216 -14.86 -38.02 10.40
CA ALA A 216 -15.13 -36.69 9.87
C ALA A 216 -14.84 -35.57 10.89
N SER A 217 -14.36 -34.44 10.37
CA SER A 217 -13.95 -33.26 11.13
C SER A 217 -15.08 -32.24 11.22
N LYS A 218 -15.08 -31.48 12.32
CA LYS A 218 -16.00 -30.36 12.58
C LYS A 218 -15.46 -29.02 12.08
N LYS A 219 -14.32 -29.07 11.38
CA LYS A 219 -13.54 -27.92 10.92
C LYS A 219 -13.12 -28.11 9.48
N THR A 220 -13.06 -27.02 8.75
CA THR A 220 -12.45 -26.93 7.42
C THR A 220 -11.54 -25.71 7.40
N VAL A 221 -10.40 -25.83 6.73
CA VAL A 221 -9.43 -24.75 6.55
C VAL A 221 -9.28 -24.44 5.07
N LEU A 222 -9.36 -23.16 4.70
CA LEU A 222 -8.86 -22.66 3.43
C LEU A 222 -7.41 -22.21 3.64
N ASP A 223 -6.50 -22.84 2.90
CA ASP A 223 -5.06 -22.58 2.94
C ASP A 223 -4.70 -21.59 1.83
N CYS A 224 -4.19 -20.42 2.20
CA CYS A 224 -3.83 -19.36 1.25
C CYS A 224 -2.32 -19.39 0.90
N GLY A 225 -1.61 -20.45 1.30
CA GLY A 225 -0.17 -20.59 1.08
C GLY A 225 0.68 -19.79 2.07
N SER A 226 1.98 -20.06 2.09
CA SER A 226 2.92 -19.44 3.04
C SER A 226 3.06 -17.93 2.84
N SER A 227 2.98 -17.44 1.61
CA SER A 227 3.02 -16.01 1.27
C SER A 227 1.65 -15.31 1.44
N GLY A 228 0.59 -16.10 1.64
CA GLY A 228 -0.77 -15.62 1.77
C GLY A 228 -1.35 -14.97 0.50
N VAL A 229 -2.61 -14.55 0.61
CA VAL A 229 -3.35 -13.78 -0.41
C VAL A 229 -3.41 -12.33 0.04
N ARG A 230 -2.83 -11.42 -0.75
CA ARG A 230 -2.83 -9.97 -0.46
C ARG A 230 -4.25 -9.41 -0.58
N LEU A 231 -4.75 -8.81 0.49
CA LEU A 231 -5.99 -8.04 0.47
C LEU A 231 -5.79 -6.72 -0.26
N LYS A 232 -6.87 -6.24 -0.88
CA LYS A 232 -6.94 -4.90 -1.46
C LYS A 232 -7.50 -3.93 -0.41
N LYS A 233 -6.95 -2.72 -0.33
CA LYS A 233 -7.29 -1.75 0.72
C LYS A 233 -8.75 -1.29 0.70
N SER A 234 -9.30 -1.07 -0.50
CA SER A 234 -10.66 -0.53 -0.71
C SER A 234 -11.54 -1.40 -1.62
N GLU A 235 -11.06 -2.59 -2.00
CA GLU A 235 -11.80 -3.54 -2.84
C GLU A 235 -11.89 -4.88 -2.12
N VAL A 236 -12.98 -5.61 -2.33
CA VAL A 236 -13.16 -6.93 -1.72
C VAL A 236 -12.31 -7.97 -2.43
N THR A 237 -11.60 -8.77 -1.64
CA THR A 237 -11.03 -10.05 -2.03
C THR A 237 -11.96 -11.16 -1.54
N ASP A 238 -12.39 -12.02 -2.47
CA ASP A 238 -13.30 -13.12 -2.19
C ASP A 238 -12.51 -14.40 -1.84
N PHE A 239 -13.00 -15.12 -0.83
CA PHE A 239 -12.49 -16.42 -0.38
C PHE A 239 -13.65 -17.43 -0.40
N ILE A 240 -13.54 -18.45 -1.24
CA ILE A 240 -14.59 -19.44 -1.44
C ILE A 240 -14.15 -20.77 -0.83
N ILE A 241 -15.02 -21.35 0.00
CA ILE A 241 -14.75 -22.60 0.72
C ILE A 241 -15.87 -23.58 0.39
N SER A 242 -15.53 -24.75 -0.15
CA SER A 242 -16.49 -25.81 -0.39
C SER A 242 -16.94 -26.41 0.95
N LEU A 243 -18.25 -26.50 1.15
CA LEU A 243 -18.85 -27.03 2.38
C LEU A 243 -19.96 -28.01 2.04
N PRO A 244 -20.22 -29.01 2.92
CA PRO A 244 -21.38 -29.88 2.76
C PRO A 244 -22.67 -29.05 2.92
N PRO A 245 -23.81 -29.51 2.38
CA PRO A 245 -25.10 -28.97 2.75
C PRO A 245 -25.29 -29.10 4.27
N VAL A 246 -25.38 -27.97 4.98
CA VAL A 246 -25.36 -27.95 6.45
C VAL A 246 -26.21 -26.80 7.01
N VAL A 247 -26.91 -27.07 8.10
CA VAL A 247 -27.64 -26.07 8.88
C VAL A 247 -26.87 -25.80 10.17
N PHE A 248 -26.22 -24.65 10.24
CA PHE A 248 -25.54 -24.14 11.43
C PHE A 248 -26.56 -23.60 12.42
N THR A 249 -27.17 -24.48 13.21
CA THR A 249 -28.30 -24.14 14.11
C THR A 249 -27.96 -23.10 15.19
N LYS A 250 -26.68 -22.97 15.55
CA LYS A 250 -26.16 -21.95 16.49
C LYS A 250 -25.20 -20.97 15.82
N GLY A 251 -25.24 -20.88 14.50
CA GLY A 251 -24.23 -20.20 13.69
C GLY A 251 -22.90 -20.96 13.68
N PHE A 252 -21.88 -20.26 13.21
CA PHE A 252 -20.51 -20.75 13.00
C PHE A 252 -19.52 -19.61 13.24
N ASN A 253 -18.27 -19.98 13.48
CA ASN A 253 -17.14 -19.09 13.64
C ASN A 253 -16.18 -19.24 12.46
N VAL A 254 -15.60 -18.11 12.07
CA VAL A 254 -14.51 -18.04 11.08
C VAL A 254 -13.32 -17.38 11.76
N ILE A 255 -12.16 -18.04 11.73
CA ILE A 255 -10.90 -17.47 12.19
C ILE A 255 -10.04 -17.22 10.96
N VAL A 256 -9.75 -15.95 10.70
CA VAL A 256 -8.86 -15.52 9.61
C VAL A 256 -7.50 -15.22 10.21
N ARG A 257 -6.44 -15.83 9.70
CA ARG A 257 -5.06 -15.57 10.13
C ARG A 257 -4.25 -15.00 9.00
N ASP A 258 -3.45 -13.98 9.28
CA ASP A 258 -2.51 -13.43 8.31
C ASP A 258 -1.14 -14.13 8.34
N VAL A 259 -0.24 -13.72 7.45
CA VAL A 259 1.14 -14.24 7.35
C VAL A 259 2.00 -13.90 8.56
N LEU A 260 1.61 -12.88 9.35
CA LEU A 260 2.28 -12.48 10.59
C LEU A 260 1.73 -13.23 11.82
N GLY A 261 0.68 -14.05 11.65
CA GLY A 261 0.04 -14.81 12.73
C GLY A 261 -1.05 -14.03 13.47
N ARG A 262 -1.41 -12.83 13.02
CA ARG A 262 -2.50 -12.01 13.56
C ARG A 262 -3.84 -12.66 13.24
N GLU A 263 -4.76 -12.75 14.21
CA GLU A 263 -6.07 -13.38 14.04
C GLU A 263 -7.24 -12.38 14.09
N MET A 264 -8.16 -12.49 13.12
CA MET A 264 -9.49 -11.87 13.19
C MET A 264 -10.54 -12.98 13.32
N MET A 265 -11.51 -12.77 14.21
CA MET A 265 -12.62 -13.71 14.42
C MET A 265 -13.95 -13.11 13.94
N LEU A 266 -14.63 -13.82 13.04
CA LEU A 266 -15.99 -13.49 12.60
C LEU A 266 -16.97 -14.53 13.15
N ASN A 267 -17.88 -14.10 14.01
CA ASN A 267 -18.82 -14.98 14.68
C ASN A 267 -20.25 -14.75 14.21
N THR A 268 -20.98 -15.82 13.97
CA THR A 268 -22.43 -15.78 13.76
C THR A 268 -23.14 -16.54 14.88
N SER A 269 -24.26 -16.00 15.34
CA SER A 269 -25.06 -16.58 16.44
C SER A 269 -26.46 -17.03 16.00
N LYS A 270 -26.88 -16.65 14.80
CA LYS A 270 -28.16 -17.02 14.19
C LYS A 270 -28.01 -18.26 13.33
N THR A 271 -29.12 -18.95 13.08
CA THR A 271 -29.17 -20.06 12.13
C THR A 271 -28.70 -19.59 10.75
N ASN A 272 -27.69 -20.26 10.22
CA ASN A 272 -27.21 -20.09 8.85
C ASN A 272 -27.28 -21.43 8.13
N THR A 273 -27.55 -21.41 6.83
CA THR A 273 -27.66 -22.63 6.03
C THR A 273 -26.77 -22.52 4.81
N VAL A 274 -25.89 -23.49 4.62
CA VAL A 274 -25.25 -23.77 3.34
C VAL A 274 -26.13 -24.77 2.63
N LEU A 275 -26.72 -24.36 1.51
CA LEU A 275 -27.49 -25.25 0.65
C LEU A 275 -26.57 -25.87 -0.40
N ARG A 276 -26.94 -27.06 -0.87
CA ARG A 276 -26.38 -27.65 -2.09
C ARG A 276 -26.52 -26.66 -3.25
N SER A 277 -25.52 -26.59 -4.12
CA SER A 277 -25.54 -25.72 -5.31
C SER A 277 -25.77 -24.22 -4.99
N SER A 278 -25.26 -23.75 -3.84
CA SER A 278 -25.39 -22.35 -3.43
C SER A 278 -24.25 -21.92 -2.52
N LEU A 279 -23.95 -20.62 -2.53
CA LEU A 279 -22.98 -20.00 -1.63
C LEU A 279 -23.70 -19.21 -0.53
N LEU A 280 -23.38 -19.54 0.71
CA LEU A 280 -23.64 -18.64 1.83
C LEU A 280 -22.68 -17.47 1.74
N LYS A 281 -23.17 -16.32 1.26
CA LYS A 281 -22.38 -15.09 1.13
C LYS A 281 -22.36 -14.31 2.44
N MET A 282 -21.16 -14.11 3.00
CA MET A 282 -20.96 -13.27 4.18
C MET A 282 -20.90 -11.79 3.78
N PRO A 283 -21.34 -10.87 4.65
CA PRO A 283 -21.07 -9.44 4.47
C PRO A 283 -19.56 -9.18 4.36
N ALA A 284 -19.20 -8.16 3.57
CA ALA A 284 -17.81 -7.72 3.51
C ALA A 284 -17.33 -7.20 4.88
N ALA A 285 -16.10 -7.53 5.24
CA ALA A 285 -15.48 -7.14 6.49
C ALA A 285 -14.04 -6.63 6.26
N THR A 286 -13.65 -5.58 6.99
CA THR A 286 -12.24 -5.18 7.06
C THR A 286 -11.47 -6.20 7.89
N PHE A 287 -10.32 -6.66 7.42
CA PHE A 287 -9.37 -7.38 8.26
C PHE A 287 -8.65 -6.38 9.17
N SER A 288 -9.13 -6.27 10.41
CA SER A 288 -8.53 -5.42 11.45
C SER A 288 -8.15 -6.31 12.63
N VAL A 289 -6.85 -6.54 12.82
CA VAL A 289 -6.36 -7.27 13.99
C VAL A 289 -5.71 -6.29 14.91
N ILE A 290 -6.44 -5.90 15.94
CA ILE A 290 -5.90 -5.32 17.17
C ILE A 290 -6.20 -6.34 18.27
N PRO A 291 -5.21 -6.82 19.03
CA PRO A 291 -5.45 -7.64 20.22
C PRO A 291 -6.54 -7.00 21.09
N ALA A 292 -7.44 -7.81 21.65
CA ALA A 292 -8.62 -7.29 22.35
C ALA A 292 -8.29 -6.42 23.59
N ASP A 293 -7.06 -6.51 24.07
CA ASP A 293 -6.46 -5.74 25.16
C ASP A 293 -5.66 -4.51 24.71
N GLN A 294 -5.54 -4.28 23.40
CA GLN A 294 -4.82 -3.16 22.80
C GLN A 294 -5.77 -2.24 22.03
N ASP A 295 -5.37 -0.99 21.87
CA ASP A 295 -6.05 -0.01 21.03
C ASP A 295 -5.08 0.64 20.01
N VAL A 296 -3.84 0.19 19.95
CA VAL A 296 -2.86 0.54 18.92
C VAL A 296 -1.85 -0.60 18.77
N ILE A 297 -1.34 -0.83 17.57
CA ILE A 297 -0.24 -1.76 17.30
C ILE A 297 0.82 -1.06 16.46
N TYR A 298 2.07 -1.39 16.75
CA TYR A 298 3.23 -1.05 15.94
C TYR A 298 3.85 -2.34 15.38
N SER A 299 4.09 -2.38 14.09
CA SER A 299 4.76 -3.48 13.41
C SER A 299 5.83 -2.97 12.45
N LEU A 300 7.00 -3.59 12.48
CA LEU A 300 8.07 -3.26 11.54
C LEU A 300 7.68 -3.69 10.12
N ASP A 301 7.87 -2.81 9.14
CA ASP A 301 7.95 -3.23 7.74
C ASP A 301 9.33 -3.83 7.48
N LYS A 302 9.38 -5.17 7.45
CA LYS A 302 10.62 -5.93 7.25
C LYS A 302 11.27 -5.69 5.88
N ASN A 303 10.52 -5.20 4.90
CA ASN A 303 11.07 -4.89 3.58
C ASN A 303 11.75 -3.50 3.56
N HIS A 304 11.39 -2.63 4.51
CA HIS A 304 11.88 -1.26 4.61
C HIS A 304 12.66 -1.05 5.92
N CYS A 305 13.63 -1.94 6.16
CA CYS A 305 14.57 -1.84 7.27
C CYS A 305 16.00 -1.96 6.75
N SER A 306 16.78 -0.90 6.97
CA SER A 306 18.19 -0.77 6.55
C SER A 306 19.13 -0.71 7.76
N ALA A 307 20.33 -0.15 7.61
CA ALA A 307 21.32 -0.07 8.68
C ALA A 307 21.03 1.07 9.66
N THR A 308 20.55 2.22 9.17
CA THR A 308 20.23 3.38 10.02
C THR A 308 18.77 3.83 9.93
N TYR A 309 17.92 2.99 9.34
CA TYR A 309 16.55 3.33 8.94
C TYR A 309 15.57 2.17 9.15
N ALA A 310 14.35 2.48 9.56
CA ALA A 310 13.24 1.53 9.60
C ALA A 310 11.88 2.21 9.38
N GLU A 311 11.02 1.61 8.55
CA GLU A 311 9.59 1.95 8.51
C GLU A 311 8.79 1.09 9.48
N ILE A 312 7.84 1.74 10.13
CA ILE A 312 6.97 1.16 11.13
C ILE A 312 5.53 1.41 10.73
N ASP A 313 4.80 0.35 10.49
CA ASP A 313 3.36 0.36 10.29
C ASP A 313 2.65 0.47 11.64
N ILE A 314 1.70 1.40 11.72
CA ILE A 314 0.95 1.69 12.93
C ILE A 314 -0.53 1.59 12.61
N THR A 315 -1.22 0.71 13.33
CA THR A 315 -2.68 0.57 13.24
C THR A 315 -3.30 1.09 14.52
N PHE A 316 -4.09 2.15 14.40
CA PHE A 316 -4.90 2.69 15.49
C PHE A 316 -6.24 1.96 15.58
N GLY A 317 -6.64 1.62 16.80
CA GLY A 317 -7.96 1.13 17.12
C GLY A 317 -8.96 2.24 17.37
N GLU A 318 -10.25 1.87 17.37
CA GLU A 318 -11.36 2.81 17.49
C GLU A 318 -11.27 3.69 18.75
N LYS A 319 -10.65 3.20 19.82
CA LYS A 319 -10.55 3.94 21.08
C LYS A 319 -9.26 4.75 21.22
N CYS A 320 -8.24 4.50 20.40
CA CYS A 320 -7.00 5.27 20.52
C CYS A 320 -7.23 6.72 20.10
N GLN A 321 -6.96 7.65 21.02
CA GLN A 321 -6.98 9.08 20.77
C GLN A 321 -5.58 9.61 20.43
N THR A 322 -4.55 9.12 21.12
CA THR A 322 -3.16 9.50 20.87
C THR A 322 -2.28 8.31 21.20
N ALA A 323 -1.45 7.88 20.26
CA ALA A 323 -0.42 6.89 20.51
C ALA A 323 0.89 7.57 20.86
N PHE A 324 1.67 6.93 21.71
CA PHE A 324 3.00 7.33 22.10
C PHE A 324 3.94 6.16 21.87
N HIS A 325 5.11 6.42 21.29
CA HIS A 325 6.10 5.39 21.06
C HIS A 325 7.53 5.89 21.24
N TYR A 326 8.43 4.93 21.41
CA TYR A 326 9.87 5.16 21.37
C TYR A 326 10.59 3.90 20.91
N THR A 327 11.51 4.06 19.97
CA THR A 327 12.34 2.97 19.45
C THR A 327 13.55 2.79 20.36
N MET A 328 13.62 1.65 21.04
CA MET A 328 14.58 1.38 22.11
C MET A 328 15.58 0.32 21.69
N LYS A 329 16.86 0.54 21.98
CA LYS A 329 17.85 -0.53 21.89
C LYS A 329 17.54 -1.61 22.92
N MET A 330 17.70 -2.86 22.54
CA MET A 330 17.33 -3.98 23.40
C MET A 330 18.12 -3.99 24.72
N ASP A 331 19.44 -3.81 24.63
CA ASP A 331 20.36 -4.06 25.74
C ASP A 331 21.19 -2.83 26.15
N ALA A 332 20.86 -1.63 25.65
CA ALA A 332 21.59 -0.40 25.95
C ALA A 332 20.64 0.74 26.34
N PRO A 333 21.03 1.61 27.28
CA PRO A 333 20.22 2.76 27.64
C PRO A 333 20.09 3.74 26.49
N ASN A 334 19.06 4.58 26.55
CA ASN A 334 18.90 5.66 25.59
C ASN A 334 19.99 6.75 25.75
N ALA A 335 20.11 7.65 24.79
CA ALA A 335 21.22 8.61 24.70
C ALA A 335 21.39 9.50 25.94
N ASP A 336 20.29 9.91 26.58
CA ASP A 336 20.32 10.71 27.81
C ASP A 336 20.37 9.88 29.11
N LYS A 337 20.44 8.55 28.98
CA LYS A 337 20.51 7.57 30.07
C LYS A 337 19.35 7.67 31.06
N LYS A 338 18.18 8.11 30.60
CA LYS A 338 16.94 8.14 31.40
C LYS A 338 16.12 6.86 31.30
N LEU A 339 16.27 6.12 30.20
CA LEU A 339 15.71 4.79 30.02
C LEU A 339 16.83 3.77 29.98
N GLU A 340 16.63 2.66 30.68
CA GLU A 340 17.47 1.47 30.57
C GLU A 340 17.24 0.78 29.22
N GLY A 341 18.04 -0.25 28.91
CA GLY A 341 17.80 -1.10 27.75
C GLY A 341 16.39 -1.71 27.79
N ALA A 342 15.77 -1.84 26.61
CA ALA A 342 14.38 -2.25 26.47
C ALA A 342 14.06 -3.59 27.15
N ARG A 343 15.03 -4.50 27.22
CA ARG A 343 14.90 -5.81 27.90
C ARG A 343 14.41 -5.67 29.35
N THR A 344 14.84 -4.62 30.04
CA THR A 344 14.40 -4.29 31.41
C THR A 344 12.89 -4.19 31.52
N TYR A 345 12.23 -3.57 30.55
CA TYR A 345 10.77 -3.35 30.57
C TYR A 345 10.01 -4.46 29.85
N TYR A 346 10.62 -5.01 28.79
CA TYR A 346 10.05 -6.08 27.99
C TYR A 346 9.91 -7.39 28.80
N GLU A 347 10.96 -7.78 29.52
CA GLU A 347 10.97 -8.93 30.43
C GLU A 347 10.55 -8.56 31.86
N GLY A 348 10.36 -7.26 32.10
CA GLY A 348 10.01 -6.67 33.38
C GLY A 348 8.55 -6.88 33.81
N ASP A 349 8.26 -6.43 35.03
CA ASP A 349 6.94 -6.54 35.63
C ASP A 349 5.99 -5.38 35.26
N GLN A 350 4.78 -5.43 35.81
CA GLN A 350 3.74 -4.44 35.52
C GLN A 350 4.09 -3.03 36.02
N GLU A 351 4.87 -2.90 37.09
CA GLU A 351 5.28 -1.59 37.64
C GLU A 351 6.30 -0.93 36.71
N GLU A 352 7.27 -1.70 36.21
CA GLU A 352 8.26 -1.24 35.23
C GLU A 352 7.60 -0.80 33.92
N ARG A 353 6.65 -1.59 33.40
CA ARG A 353 5.89 -1.24 32.19
C ARG A 353 5.02 0.00 32.38
N ARG A 354 4.43 0.17 33.56
CA ARG A 354 3.64 1.37 33.89
C ARG A 354 4.51 2.63 33.95
N ALA A 355 5.72 2.53 34.51
CA ALA A 355 6.67 3.64 34.52
C ALA A 355 7.09 4.01 33.11
N LEU A 356 7.34 3.02 32.24
CA LEU A 356 7.64 3.26 30.83
C LEU A 356 6.49 3.94 30.10
N ALA A 357 5.24 3.51 30.30
CA ALA A 357 4.07 4.15 29.70
C ALA A 357 3.96 5.65 30.05
N GLN A 358 4.18 5.99 31.32
CA GLN A 358 4.19 7.38 31.78
C GLN A 358 5.33 8.20 31.17
N TYR A 359 6.49 7.57 30.96
CA TYR A 359 7.60 8.21 30.27
C TYR A 359 7.25 8.48 28.81
N LEU A 360 6.72 7.48 28.10
CA LEU A 360 6.31 7.62 26.70
C LEU A 360 5.25 8.71 26.51
N SER A 361 4.23 8.76 27.38
CA SER A 361 3.20 9.80 27.30
C SER A 361 3.71 11.22 27.54
N SER A 362 4.90 11.36 28.12
CA SER A 362 5.50 12.66 28.48
C SER A 362 6.63 13.08 27.54
N PHE A 363 7.39 12.12 27.02
CA PHE A 363 8.64 12.36 26.28
C PHE A 363 8.78 11.52 25.00
N GLY A 364 7.91 10.55 24.78
CA GLY A 364 7.89 9.76 23.56
C GLY A 364 7.38 10.55 22.36
N PHE A 365 7.55 10.00 21.17
CA PHE A 365 6.93 10.54 19.97
C PHE A 365 5.43 10.30 20.03
N SER A 366 4.63 11.31 19.69
CA SER A 366 3.17 11.22 19.73
C SER A 366 2.59 11.24 18.32
N LEU A 367 1.60 10.38 18.08
CA LEU A 367 0.84 10.32 16.84
C LEU A 367 -0.67 10.33 17.13
N THR A 368 -1.41 11.10 16.33
CA THR A 368 -2.87 11.20 16.43
C THR A 368 -3.49 10.57 15.19
N PRO A 369 -4.50 9.69 15.33
CA PRO A 369 -5.17 9.08 14.19
C PRO A 369 -5.84 10.13 13.31
N SER A 370 -5.77 9.92 11.99
CA SER A 370 -6.42 10.78 11.00
C SER A 370 -7.95 10.69 11.04
N ALA A 371 -8.48 9.57 11.55
CA ALA A 371 -9.91 9.31 11.73
C ALA A 371 -10.21 8.84 13.16
N PRO A 372 -10.31 9.75 14.15
CA PRO A 372 -10.64 9.38 15.53
C PRO A 372 -11.98 8.64 15.64
N GLY A 373 -12.04 7.59 16.46
CA GLY A 373 -13.25 6.76 16.61
C GLY A 373 -13.39 5.65 15.56
N ALA A 374 -12.41 5.48 14.67
CA ALA A 374 -12.36 4.44 13.66
C ALA A 374 -10.98 3.79 13.61
N VAL A 375 -10.92 2.56 13.09
CA VAL A 375 -9.63 1.93 12.78
C VAL A 375 -8.99 2.66 11.59
N CYS A 376 -7.73 3.07 11.73
CA CYS A 376 -6.96 3.67 10.65
C CYS A 376 -5.47 3.35 10.78
N ASP A 377 -4.77 3.41 9.64
CA ASP A 377 -3.36 3.08 9.56
C ASP A 377 -2.52 4.33 9.24
N THR A 378 -1.28 4.34 9.70
CA THR A 378 -0.23 5.28 9.29
C THR A 378 1.12 4.58 9.30
N THR A 379 2.11 5.22 8.71
CA THR A 379 3.51 4.79 8.79
C THR A 379 4.30 5.84 9.57
N TRP A 380 5.28 5.37 10.35
CA TRP A 380 6.30 6.18 10.98
C TRP A 380 7.67 5.75 10.49
N VAL A 381 8.58 6.72 10.36
CA VAL A 381 9.95 6.48 9.94
C VAL A 381 10.88 6.72 11.12
N GLU A 382 11.64 5.71 11.47
CA GLU A 382 12.81 5.85 12.34
C GLU A 382 14.06 5.97 11.49
N TYR A 383 14.90 6.93 11.83
CA TYR A 383 16.18 7.16 11.16
C TYR A 383 17.24 7.56 12.19
N ALA A 384 18.51 7.50 11.79
CA ALA A 384 19.66 7.60 12.70
C ALA A 384 19.70 6.46 13.75
N LEU A 385 19.23 5.27 13.35
CA LEU A 385 19.46 4.05 14.12
C LEU A 385 20.93 3.63 14.03
N GLU A 386 21.41 2.88 15.02
CA GLU A 386 22.74 2.29 14.96
C GLU A 386 22.72 1.04 14.07
N PRO A 387 23.71 0.85 13.18
CA PRO A 387 23.86 -0.37 12.41
C PRO A 387 24.07 -1.61 13.27
N ASP A 388 23.69 -2.78 12.74
CA ASP A 388 23.89 -4.09 13.38
C ASP A 388 23.44 -4.14 14.85
N THR A 389 22.30 -3.51 15.14
CA THR A 389 21.80 -3.31 16.51
C THR A 389 20.36 -3.80 16.64
N GLU A 390 20.08 -4.50 17.74
CA GLU A 390 18.75 -4.97 18.09
C GLU A 390 17.91 -3.86 18.72
N TYR A 391 16.71 -3.66 18.19
CA TYR A 391 15.73 -2.70 18.64
C TYR A 391 14.38 -3.36 18.92
N ILE A 392 13.56 -2.65 19.70
CA ILE A 392 12.14 -2.93 19.89
C ILE A 392 11.40 -1.61 20.00
N ILE A 393 10.15 -1.57 19.55
CA ILE A 393 9.31 -0.37 19.67
C ILE A 393 8.45 -0.56 20.91
N ALA A 394 8.64 0.31 21.90
CA ALA A 394 7.73 0.40 23.04
C ALA A 394 6.64 1.42 22.73
N TYR A 395 5.38 1.07 22.96
CA TYR A 395 4.25 1.93 22.64
C TYR A 395 3.09 1.80 23.61
N CYS A 396 2.30 2.86 23.75
CA CYS A 396 1.05 2.92 24.49
C CYS A 396 0.11 3.94 23.85
N CYS A 397 -1.14 4.01 24.28
CA CYS A 397 -2.06 5.05 23.83
C CYS A 397 -2.95 5.58 24.95
N THR A 398 -3.48 6.78 24.76
CA THR A 398 -4.61 7.29 25.55
C THR A 398 -5.92 7.06 24.82
N ASP A 399 -6.96 6.70 25.57
CA ASP A 399 -8.34 6.70 25.05
C ASP A 399 -8.97 8.10 25.04
N SER A 400 -10.20 8.22 24.54
CA SER A 400 -10.96 9.49 24.49
C SER A 400 -11.26 10.11 25.86
N ASP A 401 -11.20 9.31 26.92
CA ASP A 401 -11.40 9.76 28.30
C ASP A 401 -10.07 10.18 28.96
N GLY A 402 -8.95 10.04 28.23
CA GLY A 402 -7.60 10.35 28.69
C GLY A 402 -6.96 9.25 29.53
N ASN A 403 -7.52 8.04 29.56
CA ASN A 403 -6.91 6.91 30.26
C ASN A 403 -5.75 6.37 29.42
N LEU A 404 -4.58 6.27 30.05
CA LEU A 404 -3.38 5.70 29.44
C LEU A 404 -3.40 4.17 29.55
N SER A 405 -3.16 3.48 28.43
CA SER A 405 -2.96 2.03 28.41
C SER A 405 -1.67 1.61 29.15
N GLU A 406 -1.49 0.31 29.37
CA GLU A 406 -0.14 -0.18 29.65
C GLU A 406 0.77 -0.04 28.41
N VAL A 407 2.07 -0.27 28.60
CA VAL A 407 3.01 -0.34 27.48
C VAL A 407 2.98 -1.74 26.86
N PHE A 408 2.90 -1.72 25.54
CA PHE A 408 3.03 -2.86 24.65
C PHE A 408 4.33 -2.72 23.87
N PHE A 409 4.72 -3.82 23.22
CA PHE A 409 5.98 -3.89 22.49
C PHE A 409 5.75 -4.52 21.12
N SER A 410 6.54 -4.09 20.14
CA SER A 410 6.61 -4.78 18.84
C SER A 410 7.36 -6.10 18.99
N GLU A 411 7.39 -6.90 17.93
CA GLU A 411 8.46 -7.89 17.80
C GLU A 411 9.82 -7.18 17.76
N PRO A 412 10.87 -7.72 18.40
CA PRO A 412 12.23 -7.23 18.25
C PRO A 412 12.70 -7.32 16.80
N PHE A 413 13.59 -6.41 16.41
CA PHE A 413 14.18 -6.39 15.07
C PHE A 413 15.62 -5.93 15.09
N TRP A 414 16.35 -6.28 14.03
CA TRP A 414 17.74 -5.92 13.85
C TRP A 414 17.89 -4.98 12.67
N THR A 415 18.63 -3.90 12.84
CA THR A 415 19.13 -3.11 11.71
C THR A 415 20.18 -3.91 10.95
N LYS A 416 20.34 -3.61 9.66
CA LYS A 416 21.39 -4.21 8.83
C LYS A 416 22.77 -3.67 9.26
N PRO A 417 23.88 -4.38 8.96
CA PRO A 417 25.20 -3.76 9.05
C PRO A 417 25.35 -2.67 7.99
N LEU A 418 26.12 -1.63 8.31
CA LEU A 418 26.46 -0.57 7.36
C LEU A 418 27.71 -0.98 6.56
N ASN A 419 27.68 -0.81 5.24
CA ASN A 419 28.73 -1.22 4.33
C ASN A 419 29.15 -0.08 3.39
N ASP A 420 30.44 0.02 3.09
CA ASP A 420 31.06 1.01 2.20
C ASP A 420 31.36 0.48 0.79
N ASP A 421 30.81 -0.68 0.39
CA ASP A 421 30.85 -1.22 -0.97
C ASP A 421 29.98 -0.41 -1.94
N TYR A 422 30.41 0.81 -2.24
CA TYR A 422 29.65 1.82 -2.95
C TYR A 422 29.21 1.42 -4.37
N GLU A 423 29.89 0.47 -5.01
CA GLU A 423 29.51 -0.05 -6.34
C GLU A 423 28.26 -0.94 -6.29
N ALA A 424 27.95 -1.51 -5.12
CA ALA A 424 26.79 -2.36 -4.89
C ALA A 424 25.54 -1.56 -4.45
N ASN A 425 25.72 -0.27 -4.14
CA ASN A 425 24.63 0.60 -3.70
C ASN A 425 23.58 0.78 -4.80
N LYS A 426 22.30 0.71 -4.42
CA LYS A 426 21.17 0.83 -5.35
C LYS A 426 20.50 2.20 -5.32
N SER A 427 20.97 3.13 -4.49
CA SER A 427 20.43 4.47 -4.40
C SER A 427 20.97 5.33 -5.54
N ASP A 428 20.10 5.83 -6.41
CA ASP A 428 20.48 6.78 -7.47
C ASP A 428 20.29 8.24 -7.00
N ILE A 429 21.00 8.63 -5.95
CA ILE A 429 20.89 9.99 -5.41
C ILE A 429 21.59 11.02 -6.30
N SER A 430 20.92 12.14 -6.52
CA SER A 430 21.44 13.36 -7.16
C SER A 430 21.10 14.60 -6.33
N LEU A 431 22.02 15.56 -6.30
CA LEU A 431 21.80 16.89 -5.75
C LEU A 431 22.19 17.94 -6.79
N GLU A 432 21.23 18.80 -7.14
CA GLU A 432 21.45 19.97 -8.00
C GLU A 432 21.10 21.26 -7.27
N PHE A 433 21.88 22.31 -7.52
CA PHE A 433 21.56 23.65 -7.04
C PHE A 433 20.78 24.45 -8.08
N SER A 434 19.71 25.10 -7.62
CA SER A 434 18.87 25.98 -8.45
C SER A 434 18.53 27.26 -7.68
N GLU A 435 17.82 28.18 -8.34
CA GLU A 435 17.37 29.46 -7.76
C GLU A 435 18.51 30.23 -7.05
N ILE A 436 19.73 30.13 -7.58
CA ILE A 436 20.93 30.71 -6.99
C ILE A 436 20.80 32.24 -7.06
N SER A 437 20.75 32.85 -5.88
CA SER A 437 20.69 34.27 -5.64
C SER A 437 22.06 34.75 -5.16
N ARG A 438 22.18 35.99 -4.71
CA ARG A 438 23.43 36.47 -4.08
C ARG A 438 23.63 35.92 -2.67
N THR A 439 22.54 35.53 -2.00
CA THR A 439 22.53 35.23 -0.57
C THR A 439 21.77 33.95 -0.23
N SER A 440 21.24 33.26 -1.24
CA SER A 440 20.49 32.03 -1.07
C SER A 440 20.67 31.10 -2.26
N LEU A 441 20.56 29.80 -2.02
CA LEU A 441 20.51 28.78 -3.07
C LEU A 441 19.53 27.70 -2.67
N LYS A 442 18.94 27.02 -3.65
CA LYS A 442 18.01 25.91 -3.43
C LYS A 442 18.66 24.57 -3.77
N PHE A 443 18.63 23.66 -2.82
CA PHE A 443 18.96 22.25 -2.96
C PHE A 443 17.78 21.53 -3.61
N ASN A 444 18.06 20.71 -4.61
CA ASN A 444 17.07 19.85 -5.26
C ASN A 444 17.63 18.43 -5.26
N PHE A 445 17.12 17.61 -4.36
CA PHE A 445 17.44 16.19 -4.27
C PHE A 445 16.50 15.38 -5.14
N SER A 446 17.03 14.36 -5.80
CA SER A 446 16.27 13.32 -6.50
C SER A 446 16.91 11.97 -6.25
N TYR A 447 16.10 10.94 -6.03
CA TYR A 447 16.54 9.58 -5.72
C TYR A 447 15.40 8.58 -5.95
N ASP A 448 15.73 7.30 -5.96
CA ASP A 448 14.72 6.22 -6.03
C ASP A 448 14.19 5.92 -4.62
N PRO A 449 12.91 6.22 -4.31
CA PRO A 449 12.35 6.02 -2.98
C PRO A 449 12.15 4.54 -2.60
N GLU A 450 12.21 3.59 -3.56
CA GLU A 450 12.11 2.16 -3.25
C GLU A 450 13.45 1.61 -2.73
N ASN A 451 14.56 2.14 -3.24
CA ASN A 451 15.90 1.66 -2.91
C ASN A 451 16.65 2.53 -1.90
N THR A 452 16.25 3.80 -1.70
CA THR A 452 16.96 4.74 -0.83
C THR A 452 16.41 4.74 0.59
N ALA A 453 17.28 4.64 1.61
CA ALA A 453 16.89 4.71 3.02
C ALA A 453 17.06 6.14 3.58
N VAL A 454 18.29 6.65 3.57
CA VAL A 454 18.62 7.98 4.09
C VAL A 454 19.58 8.73 3.17
N LEU A 455 19.44 10.05 3.13
CA LEU A 455 20.34 10.99 2.47
C LEU A 455 21.28 11.60 3.51
N LYS A 456 22.56 11.73 3.18
CA LYS A 456 23.56 12.35 4.04
C LYS A 456 24.29 13.44 3.25
N PHE A 457 24.38 14.65 3.79
CA PHE A 457 25.08 15.74 3.11
C PHE A 457 25.65 16.81 4.06
N ILE A 458 26.76 17.41 3.64
CA ILE A 458 27.50 18.38 4.45
C ILE A 458 28.34 19.33 3.58
N CYS A 459 28.51 20.56 4.04
CA CYS A 459 29.32 21.56 3.34
C CYS A 459 30.82 21.24 3.49
N ILE A 460 31.54 21.20 2.37
CA ILE A 460 33.00 20.98 2.35
C ILE A 460 33.77 22.19 1.80
N LYS A 461 33.06 23.16 1.22
CA LYS A 461 33.64 24.43 0.76
C LYS A 461 32.63 25.56 0.89
N ASN A 462 33.05 26.66 1.50
CA ASN A 462 32.34 27.93 1.49
C ASN A 462 33.35 29.05 1.62
N THR A 463 33.65 29.80 0.56
CA THR A 463 34.67 30.86 0.63
C THR A 463 34.25 32.08 1.45
N GLY A 464 32.95 32.22 1.76
CA GLY A 464 32.41 33.23 2.66
C GLY A 464 32.45 32.84 4.15
N MET A 465 32.89 31.62 4.48
CA MET A 465 32.91 31.11 5.85
C MET A 465 34.17 30.30 6.13
N ASP A 466 34.78 30.50 7.31
CA ASP A 466 35.84 29.60 7.78
C ASP A 466 35.20 28.29 8.29
N LEU A 467 35.08 27.29 7.41
CA LEU A 467 34.51 25.99 7.76
C LEU A 467 35.36 25.24 8.79
N HIS A 468 36.68 25.41 8.79
CA HIS A 468 37.55 24.75 9.75
C HIS A 468 37.25 25.27 11.15
N GLN A 469 37.09 26.58 11.32
CA GLN A 469 36.62 27.16 12.58
C GLN A 469 35.20 26.71 12.93
N ALA A 470 34.28 26.67 11.96
CA ALA A 470 32.89 26.26 12.18
C ALA A 470 32.78 24.81 12.70
N TYR A 471 33.64 23.91 12.21
CA TYR A 471 33.68 22.51 12.60
C TYR A 471 34.61 22.22 13.80
N GLY A 472 35.06 23.27 14.51
CA GLY A 472 35.79 23.12 15.76
C GLY A 472 37.32 23.08 15.64
N GLY A 473 37.88 23.30 14.45
CA GLY A 473 39.32 23.56 14.24
C GLY A 473 40.25 22.34 14.32
N GLU A 474 39.72 21.13 14.50
CA GLU A 474 40.52 19.90 14.57
C GLU A 474 40.27 18.95 13.39
N ILE A 475 39.27 19.27 12.55
CA ILE A 475 38.82 18.41 11.45
C ILE A 475 39.44 18.89 10.13
N ASP A 476 40.07 17.94 9.42
CA ASP A 476 40.58 18.15 8.07
C ASP A 476 39.42 18.06 7.07
N ILE A 477 39.14 19.17 6.39
CA ILE A 477 38.04 19.25 5.43
C ILE A 477 38.57 18.86 4.03
N PRO A 478 38.04 17.80 3.41
CA PRO A 478 38.50 17.36 2.10
C PRO A 478 38.12 18.36 0.99
N SER A 479 38.95 18.43 -0.05
CA SER A 479 38.59 19.14 -1.28
C SER A 479 37.56 18.36 -2.09
N ALA A 480 36.89 19.03 -3.04
CA ALA A 480 35.87 18.42 -3.89
C ALA A 480 36.42 17.27 -4.78
N ASP A 481 37.73 17.29 -5.08
CA ASP A 481 38.44 16.28 -5.87
C ASP A 481 39.18 15.23 -5.02
N ALA A 482 38.93 15.20 -3.71
CA ALA A 482 39.52 14.21 -2.82
C ALA A 482 39.08 12.78 -3.18
N SER A 483 39.89 11.79 -2.79
CA SER A 483 39.54 10.38 -3.00
C SER A 483 38.27 9.99 -2.22
N GLN A 484 37.47 9.04 -2.74
CA GLN A 484 36.30 8.49 -2.06
C GLN A 484 36.57 8.13 -0.60
N LYS A 485 37.70 7.47 -0.32
CA LYS A 485 38.10 7.14 1.06
C LYS A 485 38.22 8.36 1.99
N ALA A 486 38.79 9.46 1.50
CA ALA A 486 38.95 10.68 2.30
C ALA A 486 37.58 11.36 2.55
N LEU A 487 36.70 11.33 1.56
CA LEU A 487 35.33 11.83 1.70
C LEU A 487 34.52 10.99 2.68
N HIS A 488 34.55 9.67 2.59
CA HIS A 488 33.87 8.78 3.55
C HIS A 488 34.39 8.95 4.98
N ASN A 489 35.71 9.01 5.17
CA ASN A 489 36.30 9.28 6.49
C ASN A 489 35.77 10.60 7.08
N PHE A 490 35.59 11.64 6.25
CA PHE A 490 35.03 12.91 6.70
C PHE A 490 33.56 12.78 7.14
N PHE A 491 32.75 11.95 6.47
CA PHE A 491 31.40 11.64 6.93
C PHE A 491 31.41 10.90 8.28
N ASP A 492 32.34 9.97 8.49
CA ASP A 492 32.48 9.25 9.75
C ASP A 492 32.89 10.18 10.90
N ASP A 493 33.89 11.04 10.68
CA ASP A 493 34.34 12.04 11.66
C ASP A 493 33.21 13.02 12.02
N MET A 494 32.32 13.31 11.06
CA MET A 494 31.20 14.23 11.23
C MET A 494 29.89 13.53 11.63
N ALA A 495 29.87 12.21 11.85
CA ALA A 495 28.63 11.45 12.07
C ALA A 495 27.79 11.94 13.27
N ASN A 496 28.44 12.48 14.30
CA ASN A 496 27.80 13.05 15.50
C ASN A 496 27.76 14.58 15.50
N SER A 497 28.11 15.23 14.38
CA SER A 497 28.14 16.68 14.27
C SER A 497 26.76 17.25 14.03
N LEU A 498 26.46 18.38 14.65
CA LEU A 498 25.22 19.16 14.37
C LEU A 498 25.17 19.72 12.95
N PHE A 499 26.30 19.72 12.23
CA PHE A 499 26.39 20.16 10.83
C PHE A 499 26.15 19.03 9.82
N MET A 500 26.14 17.77 10.27
CA MET A 500 25.82 16.64 9.40
C MET A 500 24.31 16.57 9.20
N ASN A 501 23.87 16.69 7.95
CA ASN A 501 22.46 16.55 7.63
C ASN A 501 22.18 15.09 7.27
N VAL A 502 21.25 14.47 7.99
CA VAL A 502 20.78 13.11 7.73
C VAL A 502 19.27 13.14 7.59
N TRP A 503 18.79 12.94 6.37
CA TRP A 503 17.37 13.04 6.05
C TRP A 503 16.83 11.68 5.62
N PRO A 504 15.69 11.21 6.16
CA PRO A 504 15.05 10.01 5.65
C PRO A 504 14.50 10.27 4.25
N LYS A 505 14.36 9.20 3.45
CA LYS A 505 13.66 9.29 2.17
C LYS A 505 12.22 9.82 2.32
N SER A 506 11.79 10.58 1.32
CA SER A 506 10.40 10.96 1.11
C SER A 506 9.74 10.04 0.11
N ALA A 507 8.42 9.87 0.22
CA ALA A 507 7.65 9.04 -0.70
C ALA A 507 7.70 9.54 -2.17
N SER A 508 8.01 10.83 -2.39
CA SER A 508 8.12 11.41 -3.73
C SER A 508 9.43 11.09 -4.44
N GLY A 509 10.46 10.59 -3.74
CA GLY A 509 11.79 10.44 -4.32
C GLY A 509 12.50 11.77 -4.61
N SER A 510 12.04 12.86 -3.97
CA SER A 510 12.59 14.20 -4.16
C SER A 510 12.31 15.08 -2.96
N ASP A 511 13.31 15.89 -2.59
CA ASP A 511 13.22 16.89 -1.53
C ASP A 511 13.88 18.19 -1.97
N THR A 512 13.43 19.31 -1.41
CA THR A 512 14.02 20.63 -1.67
C THR A 512 14.23 21.42 -0.41
N TYR A 513 15.27 22.25 -0.40
CA TYR A 513 15.62 23.11 0.72
C TYR A 513 16.29 24.38 0.24
N THR A 514 15.89 25.54 0.77
CA THR A 514 16.54 26.81 0.45
C THR A 514 17.44 27.21 1.60
N LEU A 515 18.75 27.24 1.35
CA LEU A 515 19.73 27.81 2.25
C LEU A 515 19.81 29.31 2.00
N VAL A 516 19.77 30.11 3.07
CA VAL A 516 19.83 31.58 3.03
C VAL A 516 20.97 32.10 3.90
N GLY A 517 21.33 33.38 3.75
CA GLY A 517 22.38 34.02 4.54
C GLY A 517 23.80 33.68 4.07
N LEU A 518 23.96 33.33 2.79
CA LEU A 518 25.26 33.13 2.16
C LEU A 518 25.87 34.48 1.74
N GLU A 519 27.19 34.55 1.70
CA GLU A 519 27.91 35.75 1.24
C GLU A 519 27.95 35.79 -0.31
N PRO A 520 27.69 36.97 -0.93
CA PRO A 520 27.77 37.13 -2.38
C PRO A 520 29.13 36.71 -2.97
N GLY A 521 29.11 36.15 -4.18
CA GLY A 521 30.32 35.66 -4.87
C GLY A 521 30.96 34.41 -4.28
N SER A 522 30.46 33.87 -3.15
CA SER A 522 31.06 32.70 -2.52
C SER A 522 31.00 31.46 -3.40
N GLU A 523 32.08 30.69 -3.42
CA GLU A 523 32.12 29.34 -3.97
C GLU A 523 31.68 28.35 -2.89
N ILE A 524 30.66 27.55 -3.19
CA ILE A 524 30.04 26.59 -2.29
C ILE A 524 30.20 25.18 -2.86
N ALA A 525 30.57 24.21 -2.01
CA ALA A 525 30.52 22.79 -2.35
C ALA A 525 29.92 21.98 -1.20
N TYR A 526 29.02 21.07 -1.55
CA TYR A 526 28.43 20.09 -0.64
C TYR A 526 28.79 18.68 -1.09
N ALA A 527 29.36 17.91 -0.18
CA ALA A 527 29.49 16.47 -0.33
C ALA A 527 28.18 15.81 0.09
N TYR A 528 27.73 14.80 -0.67
CA TYR A 528 26.50 14.08 -0.40
C TYR A 528 26.61 12.61 -0.80
N MET A 529 25.88 11.76 -0.08
CA MET A 529 25.76 10.33 -0.34
C MET A 529 24.39 9.84 0.15
N ALA A 530 24.04 8.60 -0.19
CA ALA A 530 22.85 7.93 0.32
C ALA A 530 23.20 6.56 0.91
N GLU A 531 22.39 6.12 1.86
CA GLU A 531 22.31 4.72 2.26
C GLU A 531 21.14 4.08 1.52
N ASP A 532 21.34 2.90 0.93
CA ASP A 532 20.24 2.13 0.34
C ASP A 532 19.51 1.25 1.37
N MET A 533 18.45 0.56 0.95
CA MET A 533 17.69 -0.34 1.81
C MET A 533 18.46 -1.58 2.28
N ASP A 534 19.63 -1.89 1.70
CA ASP A 534 20.49 -2.99 2.11
C ASP A 534 21.61 -2.59 3.07
N GLY A 535 21.64 -1.32 3.48
CA GLY A 535 22.64 -0.78 4.40
C GLY A 535 23.96 -0.45 3.71
N ILE A 536 23.96 -0.27 2.39
CA ILE A 536 25.15 0.05 1.61
C ILE A 536 25.17 1.56 1.38
N LEU A 537 26.30 2.22 1.62
CA LEU A 537 26.51 3.62 1.30
C LEU A 537 26.86 3.79 -0.18
N SER A 538 26.31 4.80 -0.84
CA SER A 538 26.69 5.19 -2.20
C SER A 538 28.07 5.83 -2.23
N GLU A 539 28.63 5.99 -3.44
CA GLU A 539 29.76 6.91 -3.63
C GLU A 539 29.41 8.30 -3.10
N VAL A 540 30.39 8.99 -2.52
CA VAL A 540 30.25 10.41 -2.18
C VAL A 540 30.37 11.23 -3.46
N LYS A 541 29.32 11.97 -3.76
CA LYS A 541 29.25 12.93 -4.86
C LYS A 541 29.40 14.35 -4.30
N VAL A 542 29.79 15.31 -5.15
CA VAL A 542 29.93 16.71 -4.76
C VAL A 542 29.11 17.58 -5.71
N ALA A 543 28.29 18.46 -5.12
CA ALA A 543 27.58 19.51 -5.84
C ALA A 543 28.25 20.85 -5.56
N GLU A 544 28.50 21.65 -6.60
CA GLU A 544 29.16 22.95 -6.49
C GLU A 544 28.26 24.07 -7.04
N ALA A 545 28.35 25.24 -6.42
CA ALA A 545 27.71 26.47 -6.88
C ALA A 545 28.61 27.68 -6.65
N VAL A 546 28.44 28.70 -7.48
CA VAL A 546 29.01 30.02 -7.25
C VAL A 546 27.86 30.98 -7.02
N MET A 547 27.82 31.62 -5.86
CA MET A 547 26.82 32.62 -5.53
C MET A 547 26.91 33.79 -6.49
N LYS A 548 25.78 34.44 -6.79
CA LYS A 548 25.84 35.64 -7.61
C LYS A 548 26.67 36.71 -6.91
N GLU A 549 27.57 37.33 -7.67
CA GLU A 549 28.39 38.43 -7.21
C GLU A 549 27.53 39.63 -6.78
N ASP A 550 28.06 40.39 -5.82
CA ASP A 550 27.58 41.75 -5.60
C ASP A 550 27.97 42.62 -6.82
N LYS A 551 27.03 43.40 -7.33
CA LYS A 551 27.27 44.34 -8.42
C LYS A 551 26.76 45.70 -8.01
N PRO A 552 27.34 46.33 -6.98
CA PRO A 552 26.94 47.67 -6.62
C PRO A 552 27.47 48.63 -7.67
N GLY A 553 26.63 49.57 -8.10
CA GLY A 553 26.97 50.52 -9.16
C GLY A 553 26.43 51.91 -8.86
N PRO A 554 26.70 52.89 -9.74
CA PRO A 554 26.36 54.27 -9.48
C PRO A 554 24.86 54.58 -9.61
N ASP A 555 24.03 53.66 -10.09
CA ASP A 555 22.59 53.84 -10.30
C ASP A 555 21.75 52.76 -9.59
N PRO A 556 21.85 52.62 -8.25
CA PRO A 556 21.12 51.60 -7.50
C PRO A 556 19.60 51.74 -7.66
N GLU A 557 18.90 50.63 -7.81
CA GLU A 557 17.45 50.63 -8.03
C GLU A 557 16.77 49.48 -7.27
N VAL A 558 15.71 49.80 -6.55
CA VAL A 558 14.84 48.86 -5.83
C VAL A 558 13.40 49.01 -6.33
N ARG A 559 12.66 47.90 -6.37
CA ARG A 559 11.27 47.83 -6.81
C ARG A 559 10.36 47.36 -5.69
N ILE A 560 9.13 47.86 -5.68
CA ILE A 560 8.05 47.45 -4.78
C ILE A 560 6.92 46.80 -5.59
N ASP A 561 6.62 45.54 -5.32
CA ASP A 561 5.60 44.72 -5.99
C ASP A 561 4.52 44.29 -4.97
N PRO A 562 3.43 45.07 -4.79
CA PRO A 562 2.33 44.73 -3.90
C PRO A 562 1.28 43.83 -4.56
N VAL A 563 0.64 42.96 -3.78
CA VAL A 563 -0.44 42.06 -4.18
C VAL A 563 -1.57 42.12 -3.16
N TRP A 564 -2.79 42.39 -3.60
CA TRP A 564 -3.99 42.46 -2.75
C TRP A 564 -4.74 41.14 -2.72
N ASN A 565 -5.05 40.63 -1.52
CA ASN A 565 -5.96 39.52 -1.34
C ASN A 565 -7.33 40.00 -0.84
N ALA A 566 -8.28 40.14 -1.77
CA ALA A 566 -9.63 40.64 -1.48
C ALA A 566 -10.45 39.77 -0.51
N SER A 567 -10.12 38.48 -0.36
CA SER A 567 -10.84 37.57 0.56
C SER A 567 -10.43 37.74 2.01
N THR A 568 -9.19 38.19 2.24
CA THR A 568 -8.61 38.36 3.58
C THR A 568 -8.42 39.82 3.96
N GLY A 569 -8.47 40.74 2.98
CA GLY A 569 -8.16 42.14 3.19
C GLY A 569 -6.67 42.41 3.46
N ILE A 570 -5.78 41.55 2.98
CA ILE A 570 -4.34 41.60 3.28
C ILE A 570 -3.54 42.03 2.04
N TRP A 571 -2.63 42.98 2.22
CA TRP A 571 -1.56 43.29 1.28
C TRP A 571 -0.35 42.40 1.54
N THR A 572 0.19 41.81 0.48
CA THR A 572 1.52 41.17 0.46
C THR A 572 2.43 41.99 -0.43
N VAL A 573 3.51 42.56 0.11
CA VAL A 573 4.39 43.49 -0.60
C VAL A 573 5.79 42.92 -0.67
N THR A 574 6.29 42.75 -1.89
CA THR A 574 7.66 42.28 -2.13
C THR A 574 8.56 43.45 -2.53
N PHE A 575 9.66 43.64 -1.82
CA PHE A 575 10.70 44.61 -2.13
C PHE A 575 11.87 43.86 -2.76
N SER A 576 12.32 44.27 -3.95
CA SER A 576 13.37 43.55 -4.70
C SER A 576 14.44 44.50 -5.24
N MET A 577 15.71 44.11 -5.15
CA MET A 577 16.79 44.77 -5.87
C MET A 577 16.60 44.59 -7.39
N VAL A 578 16.89 45.63 -8.16
CA VAL A 578 16.77 45.62 -9.63
C VAL A 578 18.15 45.66 -10.28
N LYS A 579 18.97 46.65 -9.92
CA LYS A 579 20.33 46.84 -10.45
C LYS A 579 21.18 47.65 -9.48
N ASP A 580 22.51 47.53 -9.60
CA ASP A 580 23.48 48.39 -8.94
C ASP A 580 23.37 48.44 -7.38
N CYS A 581 22.65 47.51 -6.76
CA CYS A 581 22.43 47.48 -5.32
C CYS A 581 23.45 46.59 -4.60
N SER A 582 23.94 47.04 -3.44
CA SER A 582 24.59 46.23 -2.41
C SER A 582 23.60 45.83 -1.30
N LYS A 583 22.69 46.74 -0.95
CA LYS A 583 21.65 46.58 0.06
C LYS A 583 20.47 47.50 -0.21
N PHE A 584 19.34 47.27 0.42
CA PHE A 584 18.25 48.24 0.48
C PHE A 584 17.65 48.33 1.87
N LYS A 585 16.98 49.45 2.12
CA LYS A 585 16.10 49.65 3.27
C LYS A 585 14.68 49.75 2.79
N TYR A 586 13.77 49.18 3.56
CA TYR A 586 12.35 49.17 3.27
C TYR A 586 11.53 49.40 4.53
N THR A 587 10.28 49.82 4.34
CA THR A 587 9.28 49.80 5.41
C THR A 587 7.90 49.58 4.81
N LEU A 588 7.10 48.80 5.54
CA LEU A 588 5.68 48.57 5.35
C LEU A 588 5.06 48.74 6.74
N ASN A 589 4.87 49.99 7.19
CA ASN A 589 4.47 50.27 8.57
C ASN A 589 3.22 51.16 8.62
N CYS A 590 2.37 50.90 9.61
CA CYS A 590 1.06 51.51 9.83
C CYS A 590 0.99 52.42 11.08
N ASP A 591 1.99 52.38 11.97
CA ASP A 591 1.81 52.86 13.35
C ASP A 591 1.99 54.37 13.58
N ASP A 592 2.22 55.14 12.52
CA ASP A 592 2.06 56.59 12.51
C ASP A 592 1.95 56.96 11.03
N ASN A 593 0.75 56.85 10.43
CA ASN A 593 0.44 57.21 9.04
C ASN A 593 1.38 58.30 8.57
N MET A 594 2.36 57.95 7.73
CA MET A 594 3.56 58.72 7.39
C MET A 594 3.20 60.07 6.76
N PHE A 595 2.60 60.92 7.58
CA PHE A 595 1.74 62.02 7.23
C PHE A 595 0.66 61.75 6.15
N LEU A 596 0.34 60.49 5.77
CA LEU A 596 -0.66 60.18 4.74
C LEU A 596 -2.01 60.86 4.98
N ALA A 597 -2.51 60.84 6.23
CA ALA A 597 -3.74 61.54 6.62
C ALA A 597 -3.64 63.08 6.52
N ARG A 598 -2.44 63.65 6.42
CA ARG A 598 -2.19 65.07 6.19
C ARG A 598 -1.96 65.42 4.72
N LEU A 599 -1.91 64.43 3.81
CA LEU A 599 -1.93 64.74 2.37
C LEU A 599 -3.26 65.43 2.05
N GLY A 600 -3.16 66.70 1.62
CA GLY A 600 -4.31 67.48 1.19
C GLY A 600 -4.97 68.39 2.23
N THR A 601 -4.45 68.47 3.45
CA THR A 601 -4.96 69.42 4.48
C THR A 601 -4.47 70.86 4.28
N GLY A 602 -3.62 71.11 3.29
CA GLY A 602 -2.97 72.42 3.04
C GLY A 602 -1.69 72.64 3.85
N ASP A 603 -1.33 71.70 4.72
CA ASP A 603 -0.19 71.81 5.64
C ASP A 603 1.16 71.44 4.99
N MET A 604 1.16 70.66 3.91
CA MET A 604 2.38 70.24 3.18
C MET A 604 2.14 70.01 1.69
N ARG A 605 3.18 70.22 0.88
CA ARG A 605 3.22 69.96 -0.58
C ARG A 605 3.71 68.54 -0.87
N ALA A 606 3.36 67.98 -2.04
CA ALA A 606 3.73 66.61 -2.43
C ALA A 606 5.24 66.29 -2.32
N TYR A 607 6.13 67.22 -2.68
CA TYR A 607 7.57 67.01 -2.54
C TYR A 607 8.04 66.95 -1.07
N GLU A 608 7.30 67.57 -0.14
CA GLU A 608 7.63 67.54 1.28
C GLU A 608 7.36 66.16 1.88
N PHE A 609 6.30 65.48 1.39
CA PHE A 609 6.06 64.07 1.71
C PHE A 609 7.16 63.18 1.16
N TYR A 610 7.51 63.34 -0.12
CA TYR A 610 8.60 62.57 -0.74
C TYR A 610 9.90 62.70 0.06
N ASN A 611 10.33 63.92 0.38
CA ASN A 611 11.56 64.17 1.13
C ASN A 611 11.50 63.61 2.56
N HIS A 612 10.33 63.69 3.21
CA HIS A 612 10.14 63.14 4.54
C HIS A 612 10.21 61.61 4.53
N TRP A 613 9.52 60.97 3.59
CA TRP A 613 9.53 59.52 3.39
C TRP A 613 10.93 59.00 3.08
N ASP A 614 11.63 59.65 2.15
CA ASP A 614 13.00 59.34 1.77
C ASP A 614 13.94 59.40 2.98
N SER A 615 13.90 60.49 3.74
CA SER A 615 14.68 60.66 4.97
C SER A 615 14.32 59.59 6.01
N PHE A 616 13.03 59.26 6.15
CA PHE A 616 12.55 58.30 7.14
C PHE A 616 13.02 56.88 6.83
N VAL A 617 12.78 56.37 5.61
CA VAL A 617 13.17 54.99 5.26
C VAL A 617 14.69 54.85 5.23
N THR A 618 15.42 55.90 4.85
CA THR A 618 16.88 55.93 4.92
C THR A 618 17.39 55.78 6.35
N ALA A 619 16.78 56.49 7.30
CA ALA A 619 17.20 56.48 8.70
C ALA A 619 16.69 55.25 9.48
N TYR A 620 15.42 54.89 9.33
CA TYR A 620 14.69 53.96 10.20
C TYR A 620 14.13 52.73 9.48
N GLY A 621 14.28 52.63 8.15
CA GLY A 621 13.86 51.45 7.41
C GLY A 621 14.64 50.19 7.82
N LEU A 622 14.00 49.04 7.68
CA LEU A 622 14.61 47.73 7.88
C LEU A 622 15.64 47.51 6.77
N GLU A 623 16.89 47.21 7.15
CA GLU A 623 17.99 46.98 6.22
C GLU A 623 18.11 45.50 5.86
N THR A 624 18.35 45.22 4.58
CA THR A 624 18.62 43.87 4.08
C THR A 624 19.58 43.89 2.90
N SER A 625 20.39 42.83 2.79
CA SER A 625 21.23 42.52 1.63
C SER A 625 20.65 41.39 0.77
N TYR A 626 19.48 40.86 1.12
CA TYR A 626 18.79 39.85 0.32
C TYR A 626 18.31 40.42 -1.01
N ASP A 627 18.23 39.58 -2.06
CA ASP A 627 17.75 40.00 -3.38
C ASP A 627 16.31 40.53 -3.31
N SER A 628 15.49 39.95 -2.43
CA SER A 628 14.15 40.43 -2.12
C SER A 628 13.69 40.06 -0.72
N VAL A 629 12.69 40.76 -0.21
CA VAL A 629 11.98 40.47 1.04
C VAL A 629 10.49 40.73 0.86
N THR A 630 9.65 39.96 1.55
CA THR A 630 8.20 40.13 1.53
C THR A 630 7.70 40.54 2.92
N ALA A 631 6.78 41.50 2.96
CA ALA A 631 6.09 41.93 4.17
C ALA A 631 4.58 41.96 3.92
N THR A 632 3.78 41.71 4.97
CA THR A 632 2.31 41.71 4.89
C THR A 632 1.70 42.78 5.77
N SER A 633 0.56 43.34 5.36
CA SER A 633 -0.19 44.37 6.10
C SER A 633 -1.69 44.10 6.01
N VAL A 634 -2.39 44.25 7.14
CA VAL A 634 -3.86 44.28 7.20
C VAL A 634 -4.27 45.73 7.44
N PRO A 635 -4.56 46.53 6.40
CA PRO A 635 -4.87 47.94 6.58
C PRO A 635 -6.20 48.17 7.29
N ASP A 636 -6.16 48.78 8.48
CA ASP A 636 -7.30 49.54 9.02
C ASP A 636 -7.43 50.90 8.30
N GLU A 637 -6.33 51.44 7.78
CA GLU A 637 -6.22 52.70 7.04
C GLU A 637 -5.26 52.58 5.83
N ASP A 638 -5.32 53.55 4.93
CA ASP A 638 -4.43 53.64 3.78
C ASP A 638 -2.98 53.87 4.25
N HIS A 639 -2.03 53.12 3.73
CA HIS A 639 -0.62 53.15 4.14
C HIS A 639 0.31 53.23 2.93
N VAL A 640 1.61 53.39 3.17
CA VAL A 640 2.63 53.52 2.13
C VAL A 640 3.72 52.48 2.33
N ALA A 641 4.10 51.82 1.23
CA ALA A 641 5.31 51.02 1.18
C ALA A 641 6.43 51.88 0.61
N LEU A 642 7.59 51.88 1.27
CA LEU A 642 8.75 52.71 0.90
C LEU A 642 10.00 51.85 0.79
N ALA A 643 10.88 52.19 -0.15
CA ALA A 643 12.22 51.61 -0.23
C ALA A 643 13.25 52.57 -0.84
N VAL A 644 14.49 52.42 -0.39
CA VAL A 644 15.70 53.07 -0.93
C VAL A 644 16.82 52.05 -0.96
N SER A 645 17.71 52.15 -1.94
CA SER A 645 18.80 51.19 -2.15
C SER A 645 20.16 51.86 -2.21
N TRP A 646 21.20 51.10 -1.88
CA TRP A 646 22.59 51.57 -1.87
C TRP A 646 23.38 50.88 -2.96
N GLY A 647 24.12 51.66 -3.73
CA GLY A 647 25.12 51.20 -4.69
C GLY A 647 26.48 51.82 -4.38
N LYS A 648 27.40 51.74 -5.34
CA LYS A 648 28.77 52.26 -5.23
C LYS A 648 29.13 53.06 -6.46
N ASN A 649 29.71 54.25 -6.26
CA ASN A 649 30.29 55.01 -7.37
C ASN A 649 31.69 54.50 -7.74
N ALA A 650 32.31 55.10 -8.76
CA ALA A 650 33.65 54.74 -9.23
C ALA A 650 34.78 54.95 -8.18
N GLU A 651 34.52 55.65 -7.07
CA GLU A 651 35.44 55.84 -5.95
C GLU A 651 35.13 54.91 -4.76
N ASP A 652 34.26 53.90 -4.95
CA ASP A 652 33.79 52.98 -3.91
C ASP A 652 33.04 53.66 -2.74
N LYS A 653 32.49 54.86 -2.98
CA LYS A 653 31.61 55.54 -2.03
C LYS A 653 30.16 55.15 -2.28
N ASP A 654 29.41 55.04 -1.18
CA ASP A 654 27.99 54.74 -1.20
C ASP A 654 27.21 55.78 -2.03
N VAL A 655 26.36 55.29 -2.92
CA VAL A 655 25.34 56.07 -3.63
C VAL A 655 23.98 55.55 -3.18
N VAL A 656 23.05 56.43 -2.86
CA VAL A 656 21.68 56.04 -2.49
C VAL A 656 20.75 56.33 -3.67
N SER A 657 19.84 55.39 -3.95
CA SER A 657 18.81 55.56 -4.97
C SER A 657 17.83 56.67 -4.59
N GLY A 658 17.02 57.11 -5.55
CA GLY A 658 15.78 57.81 -5.20
C GLY A 658 14.84 56.90 -4.40
N LEU A 659 13.91 57.51 -3.67
CA LEU A 659 12.82 56.81 -2.98
C LEU A 659 11.88 56.16 -4.00
N GLU A 660 11.71 54.84 -3.89
CA GLU A 660 10.61 54.10 -4.48
C GLU A 660 9.46 54.02 -3.46
N TYR A 661 8.24 54.27 -3.93
CA TYR A 661 7.07 54.27 -3.05
C TYR A 661 5.78 53.87 -3.78
N ILE A 662 4.84 53.33 -3.02
CA ILE A 662 3.47 53.09 -3.47
C ILE A 662 2.48 53.23 -2.32
N ILE A 663 1.38 53.93 -2.56
CA ILE A 663 0.28 54.06 -1.59
C ILE A 663 -0.65 52.88 -1.79
N LEU A 664 -0.97 52.19 -0.69
CA LEU A 664 -1.79 50.99 -0.64
C LEU A 664 -3.05 51.33 0.13
N THR A 665 -4.18 51.37 -0.58
CA THR A 665 -5.46 51.68 0.08
C THR A 665 -6.04 50.46 0.77
N LYS A 666 -6.85 50.70 1.80
CA LYS A 666 -7.62 49.66 2.50
C LYS A 666 -8.61 48.92 1.60
N ASP A 667 -9.00 49.54 0.49
CA ASP A 667 -9.92 48.98 -0.50
C ASP A 667 -9.19 48.20 -1.61
N GLY A 668 -7.88 47.99 -1.48
CA GLY A 668 -7.10 47.16 -2.40
C GLY A 668 -6.64 47.88 -3.68
N GLN A 669 -6.54 49.20 -3.65
CA GLN A 669 -6.01 49.99 -4.77
C GLN A 669 -4.58 50.42 -4.53
N MET A 670 -3.79 50.44 -5.62
CA MET A 670 -2.43 50.97 -5.65
C MET A 670 -2.48 52.37 -6.24
N MET A 671 -1.85 53.34 -5.57
CA MET A 671 -1.85 54.74 -6.03
C MET A 671 -0.46 55.36 -5.91
N LYS A 672 -0.17 56.31 -6.80
CA LYS A 672 0.91 57.29 -6.60
C LYS A 672 0.34 58.53 -5.92
N ILE A 673 1.20 59.42 -5.39
CA ILE A 673 0.76 60.65 -4.71
C ILE A 673 -0.16 61.49 -5.61
N SER A 674 0.12 61.55 -6.92
CA SER A 674 -0.68 62.29 -7.91
C SER A 674 -2.11 61.79 -8.04
N ASP A 675 -2.33 60.47 -7.89
CA ASP A 675 -3.64 59.85 -8.07
C ASP A 675 -4.42 59.87 -6.77
N TYR A 676 -3.72 59.68 -5.65
CA TYR A 676 -4.26 59.78 -4.30
C TYR A 676 -4.66 61.23 -3.95
N TYR A 677 -3.97 62.22 -4.56
CA TYR A 677 -4.26 63.65 -4.38
C TYR A 677 -4.16 64.43 -5.72
N PRO A 678 -5.23 64.45 -6.54
CA PRO A 678 -5.20 64.96 -7.93
C PRO A 678 -5.10 66.49 -8.07
N SER A 679 -5.24 67.26 -7.00
CA SER A 679 -5.55 68.69 -7.09
C SER A 679 -4.35 69.60 -7.37
N TYR A 680 -3.13 69.11 -7.64
CA TYR A 680 -1.99 69.99 -7.91
C TYR A 680 -0.83 69.31 -8.69
N ILE A 681 -1.02 69.07 -10.00
CA ILE A 681 0.08 68.73 -10.94
C ILE A 681 0.69 69.97 -11.63
N GLU A 682 0.12 71.17 -11.47
CA GLU A 682 0.70 72.40 -12.04
C GLU A 682 1.31 73.32 -10.96
N LYS A 683 2.58 73.06 -10.59
CA LYS A 683 3.62 74.09 -10.38
C LYS A 683 5.00 73.52 -10.06
#